data_AF-A0A958WY77-F1
#
_entry.id   AF-A0A958WY77-F1
#
_cell.length_a   1.000
_cell.length_b   1.000
_cell.length_c   1.000
_cell.angle_alpha   90.00
_cell.angle_beta   90.00
_cell.angle_gamma   90.00
#
_symmetry.space_group_name_H-M   'P 1'
#
loop_
_entity.id
_entity.type
_entity.pdbx_description
1 polymer ?
#
loop_
_entity_poly.entity_id
_entity_poly.type
_entity_poly.pdbx_seq_one_letter_code
_entity_poly.pdbx_strand_id
1 'polypeptide(L)'
;MPNNEQSRINDHYANKKNWLRWGPYLSERQWGTVREDYSADGDAWNYFPHDHARSRAYRWGEDGIAGISDDGQRLCFAMAFWNGRDPYLKERLFGLANEEGNHGEDVKEMYFYLDNTPTHAYMAHRYLYPCGEFPYQELLETNQQRTRLESEFELTDTAVWGENGWFDILTEYAKVDTEDLCVRITATNKSQSEQQLWLLPTLWFRNTWLLGADRPNIQATANGVEAIHPNLGKVRLYFEKPERLLFTENDTNEERIFGAKNETPFVKDAFHRAVCGQDFDFIKDKKQGTKCAPVYHFTLKPGESASVRLRLANADLPGALDPAFFTDIFKKRKKEADEFYNKLPVPAVCPLLGKDCPLIRRQAFAGLLWGKQFYNYNVADWLDGDPQEPAPPPGHQTIRNTDWRHLNARDIISMPDKWEYPWFAGWDLAFQCIPLAAVDPGFAKNQLLLLLKEWYMHPNGKVPGYEWQFDHANPPIHPWAALEVYHLEETMTGKGDRLFLEKVFHKLLLNFTWWVNRVDADGNNVFEGGFLGLDNIALFDREKGIPEGCTLDQADGTAWMAFYCLHMLEISLTLATENPAYEDMATKFFEHFVLIADSLNSLGNELWDQEDGFFYDQLRYGDKKMPLKVRSLVGLSTLFGVTVLKKSQLEKVPGFTERMHYFHEERIKRHGTIVFEQTSINGDILLSLVPPDRLQHLLKVLFDEGEFLSPNGIRSVSKYHQEHPVEVQIDGQTFGLHYEPAEGETAAFGGNSNWRGPVWFPMNYLLIHALETYQEYYGDTVKMEFPTGSGTQFTFGEAAGEIAFRLLALFERNADGERKANGGNPLFLLPEYQELMLFYEYYHGETGKGLGASHQTGWTGLAAVI
;
A
#
# COMPACT_ATOMS: atom_id res chain seq x y z
N MET A 1 13.79 29.22 -7.44
CA MET A 1 14.92 28.31 -7.16
C MET A 1 14.41 27.14 -6.34
N PRO A 2 14.83 25.89 -6.65
CA PRO A 2 14.42 24.72 -5.89
C PRO A 2 14.83 24.86 -4.41
N ASN A 3 14.03 24.32 -3.48
CA ASN A 3 14.48 24.18 -2.09
C ASN A 3 15.57 23.08 -2.00
N ASN A 4 16.13 22.87 -0.81
CA ASN A 4 17.21 21.90 -0.62
C ASN A 4 16.78 20.48 -0.95
N GLU A 5 15.59 20.05 -0.53
CA GLU A 5 15.11 18.69 -0.79
C GLU A 5 14.87 18.45 -2.28
N GLN A 6 14.21 19.38 -2.97
CA GLN A 6 14.03 19.33 -4.43
C GLN A 6 15.37 19.27 -5.17
N SER A 7 16.40 19.95 -4.65
CA SER A 7 17.73 19.89 -5.24
C SER A 7 18.35 18.48 -5.09
N ARG A 8 18.10 17.77 -3.97
CA ARG A 8 18.55 16.38 -3.78
C ARG A 8 17.83 15.41 -4.70
N ILE A 9 16.50 15.57 -4.85
CA ILE A 9 15.68 14.83 -5.82
C ILE A 9 16.28 15.00 -7.23
N ASN A 10 16.52 16.26 -7.63
CA ASN A 10 17.08 16.56 -8.95
C ASN A 10 18.49 15.99 -9.14
N ASP A 11 19.34 16.04 -8.11
CA ASP A 11 20.69 15.46 -8.16
C ASP A 11 20.67 13.93 -8.30
N HIS A 12 19.69 13.25 -7.68
CA HIS A 12 19.50 11.81 -7.81
C HIS A 12 19.12 11.43 -9.24
N TYR A 13 18.04 11.99 -9.79
CA TYR A 13 17.59 11.65 -11.14
C TYR A 13 18.52 12.15 -12.25
N ALA A 14 19.37 13.15 -11.97
CA ALA A 14 20.46 13.55 -12.85
C ALA A 14 21.71 12.66 -12.72
N ASN A 15 21.68 11.59 -11.93
CA ASN A 15 22.81 10.69 -11.64
C ASN A 15 24.06 11.41 -11.10
N LYS A 16 23.88 12.53 -10.39
CA LYS A 16 24.99 13.28 -9.77
C LYS A 16 25.33 12.75 -8.38
N LYS A 17 24.32 12.34 -7.61
CA LYS A 17 24.44 11.83 -6.24
C LYS A 17 23.36 10.79 -5.95
N ASN A 18 23.73 9.62 -5.42
CA ASN A 18 22.74 8.59 -5.06
C ASN A 18 22.13 8.85 -3.67
N TRP A 19 21.23 9.84 -3.57
CA TRP A 19 20.55 10.15 -2.30
C TRP A 19 19.67 9.01 -1.77
N LEU A 20 19.15 8.16 -2.65
CA LEU A 20 18.33 7.00 -2.29
C LEU A 20 19.14 5.75 -1.95
N ARG A 21 20.47 5.85 -1.82
CA ARG A 21 21.29 4.68 -1.45
C ARG A 21 20.89 4.09 -0.09
N TRP A 22 20.56 4.94 0.88
CA TRP A 22 20.14 4.53 2.22
C TRP A 22 18.71 5.02 2.48
N GLY A 23 17.86 4.13 2.97
CA GLY A 23 16.47 4.48 3.27
C GLY A 23 15.80 3.42 4.13
N PRO A 24 14.50 3.60 4.45
CA PRO A 24 13.76 2.72 5.36
C PRO A 24 13.33 1.40 4.70
N TYR A 25 14.27 0.73 4.01
CA TYR A 25 14.00 -0.37 3.09
C TYR A 25 13.89 -1.75 3.76
N LEU A 26 14.07 -1.83 5.08
CA LEU A 26 13.78 -3.05 5.84
C LEU A 26 12.28 -3.22 5.97
N SER A 27 11.77 -4.45 5.83
CA SER A 27 10.37 -4.74 6.16
C SER A 27 10.11 -4.59 7.67
N GLU A 28 8.86 -4.50 8.08
CA GLU A 28 8.48 -4.64 9.49
C GLU A 28 8.11 -6.09 9.83
N ARG A 29 7.77 -6.89 8.81
CA ARG A 29 7.57 -8.34 8.88
C ARG A 29 8.15 -9.06 7.66
N GLN A 30 9.18 -9.89 7.86
CA GLN A 30 9.68 -10.79 6.81
C GLN A 30 9.22 -12.25 7.00
N TRP A 31 8.91 -12.64 8.24
CA TRP A 31 8.36 -13.96 8.58
C TRP A 31 6.93 -14.12 8.05
N GLY A 32 6.50 -15.36 7.80
CA GLY A 32 5.17 -15.65 7.26
C GLY A 32 4.91 -15.10 5.84
N THR A 33 5.96 -14.86 5.05
CA THR A 33 5.84 -14.38 3.66
C THR A 33 6.00 -15.53 2.68
N VAL A 34 5.37 -15.43 1.50
CA VAL A 34 5.40 -16.46 0.47
C VAL A 34 6.82 -16.77 0.02
N ARG A 35 7.62 -15.73 -0.17
CA ARG A 35 9.02 -15.89 -0.59
C ARG A 35 9.84 -16.67 0.44
N GLU A 36 9.54 -16.59 1.74
CA GLU A 36 10.24 -17.36 2.77
C GLU A 36 9.67 -18.78 2.99
N ASP A 37 8.58 -19.13 2.31
CA ASP A 37 7.91 -20.43 2.43
C ASP A 37 8.57 -21.50 1.55
N TYR A 38 8.96 -22.63 2.12
CA TYR A 38 9.38 -23.82 1.38
C TYR A 38 8.66 -25.09 1.88
N SER A 39 7.44 -24.92 2.40
CA SER A 39 6.56 -26.01 2.80
C SER A 39 6.06 -26.81 1.59
N ALA A 40 5.42 -27.95 1.85
CA ALA A 40 4.83 -28.78 0.80
C ALA A 40 3.42 -28.34 0.38
N ASP A 41 2.74 -27.59 1.23
CA ASP A 41 1.32 -27.22 1.16
C ASP A 41 1.09 -25.71 0.99
N GLY A 42 2.11 -24.89 1.23
CA GLY A 42 2.04 -23.44 1.01
C GLY A 42 1.66 -22.65 2.25
N ASP A 43 1.77 -23.27 3.44
CA ASP A 43 1.47 -22.62 4.70
C ASP A 43 2.67 -21.78 5.17
N ALA A 44 2.81 -20.59 4.57
CA ALA A 44 3.91 -19.67 4.86
C ALA A 44 3.98 -19.26 6.34
N TRP A 45 2.81 -19.07 6.97
CA TRP A 45 2.69 -18.63 8.36
C TRP A 45 3.25 -19.68 9.33
N ASN A 46 2.89 -20.95 9.15
CA ASN A 46 3.39 -22.02 10.01
C ASN A 46 4.79 -22.51 9.61
N TYR A 47 5.23 -22.31 8.36
CA TYR A 47 6.58 -22.69 7.91
C TYR A 47 7.67 -21.78 8.50
N PHE A 48 7.44 -20.47 8.52
CA PHE A 48 8.37 -19.49 9.09
C PHE A 48 7.63 -18.52 10.02
N PRO A 49 7.18 -18.98 11.21
CA PRO A 49 6.42 -18.16 12.14
C PRO A 49 7.29 -17.10 12.83
N HIS A 50 6.64 -16.15 13.48
CA HIS A 50 7.29 -15.14 14.32
C HIS A 50 8.26 -15.75 15.34
N ASP A 51 7.97 -16.94 15.90
CA ASP A 51 8.86 -17.59 16.86
C ASP A 51 10.24 -17.92 16.27
N HIS A 52 10.25 -18.36 15.01
CA HIS A 52 11.47 -18.73 14.30
C HIS A 52 12.23 -17.48 13.82
N ALA A 53 11.56 -16.36 13.54
CA ALA A 53 12.12 -15.11 13.00
C ALA A 53 13.39 -14.60 13.70
N ARG A 54 13.44 -14.74 15.03
CA ARG A 54 14.59 -14.32 15.85
C ARG A 54 15.81 -15.25 15.76
N SER A 55 15.59 -16.50 15.37
CA SER A 55 16.60 -17.56 15.41
C SER A 55 16.94 -18.14 14.04
N ARG A 56 16.12 -17.92 13.01
CA ARG A 56 16.32 -18.39 11.63
C ARG A 56 16.68 -17.23 10.71
N ALA A 57 17.73 -17.38 9.90
CA ALA A 57 18.10 -16.39 8.90
C ALA A 57 17.08 -16.36 7.76
N TYR A 58 16.83 -15.17 7.21
CA TYR A 58 15.93 -15.02 6.06
C TYR A 58 16.70 -15.18 4.75
N ARG A 59 16.01 -15.67 3.73
CA ARG A 59 16.61 -15.90 2.41
C ARG A 59 16.46 -14.70 1.48
N TRP A 60 15.32 -14.02 1.54
CA TRP A 60 14.91 -13.07 0.51
C TRP A 60 15.01 -11.63 0.97
N GLY A 61 14.74 -11.36 2.25
CA GLY A 61 14.79 -10.02 2.82
C GLY A 61 15.32 -9.99 4.25
N GLU A 62 15.07 -8.90 4.95
CA GLU A 62 15.32 -8.68 6.38
C GLU A 62 14.25 -7.72 6.90
N ASP A 63 13.94 -7.81 8.20
CA ASP A 63 13.00 -6.96 8.90
C ASP A 63 13.63 -6.28 10.13
N GLY A 64 12.98 -5.23 10.64
CA GLY A 64 13.39 -4.58 11.89
C GLY A 64 12.67 -3.28 12.21
N ILE A 65 12.55 -2.98 13.50
CA ILE A 65 11.84 -1.79 14.00
C ILE A 65 12.61 -0.51 13.67
N ALA A 66 11.92 0.46 13.05
CA ALA A 66 12.48 1.75 12.60
C ALA A 66 13.75 1.57 11.74
N GLY A 67 13.80 0.50 10.96
CA GLY A 67 15.00 0.03 10.30
C GLY A 67 15.34 0.75 8.98
N ILE A 68 16.64 0.82 8.67
CA ILE A 68 17.18 1.28 7.38
C ILE A 68 18.13 0.24 6.78
N SER A 69 18.33 0.29 5.46
CA SER A 69 19.38 -0.47 4.79
C SER A 69 19.93 0.30 3.59
N ASP A 70 21.01 -0.22 2.99
CA ASP A 70 21.36 0.18 1.63
C ASP A 70 20.31 -0.33 0.62
N ASP A 71 20.29 0.26 -0.57
CA ASP A 71 19.35 -0.02 -1.67
C ASP A 71 19.36 -1.47 -2.18
N GLY A 72 20.38 -2.28 -1.85
CA GLY A 72 20.41 -3.71 -2.11
C GLY A 72 20.21 -4.60 -0.89
N GLN A 73 19.82 -4.00 0.25
CA GLN A 73 19.66 -4.63 1.56
C GLN A 73 20.80 -5.58 1.90
N ARG A 74 22.03 -5.10 1.74
CA ARG A 74 23.26 -5.82 2.06
C ARG A 74 23.60 -5.60 3.53
N LEU A 75 23.60 -4.35 3.97
CA LEU A 75 23.86 -3.92 5.34
C LEU A 75 22.60 -3.26 5.92
N CYS A 76 22.15 -3.79 7.04
CA CYS A 76 20.90 -3.46 7.71
C CYS A 76 21.18 -2.85 9.08
N PHE A 77 20.36 -1.89 9.48
CA PHE A 77 20.42 -1.23 10.79
C PHE A 77 19.01 -1.01 11.34
N ALA A 78 18.74 -1.46 12.56
CA ALA A 78 17.42 -1.32 13.20
C ALA A 78 17.53 -1.32 14.73
N MET A 79 16.40 -1.09 15.39
CA MET A 79 16.34 -1.03 16.85
C MET A 79 15.98 -2.37 17.47
N ALA A 80 16.61 -2.70 18.59
CA ALA A 80 16.20 -3.76 19.50
C ALA A 80 16.12 -3.23 20.94
N PHE A 81 15.13 -3.69 21.69
CA PHE A 81 14.86 -3.22 23.05
C PHE A 81 14.63 -4.38 24.01
N TRP A 82 14.80 -4.11 25.30
CA TRP A 82 14.35 -5.00 26.36
C TRP A 82 13.98 -4.18 27.60
N ASN A 83 12.78 -4.38 28.13
CA ASN A 83 12.27 -3.73 29.35
C ASN A 83 12.71 -4.42 30.65
N GLY A 84 13.55 -5.47 30.56
CA GLY A 84 13.97 -6.29 31.70
C GLY A 84 12.98 -7.39 32.08
N ARG A 85 11.85 -7.51 31.37
CA ARG A 85 10.75 -8.42 31.69
C ARG A 85 10.40 -9.35 30.53
N ASP A 86 10.45 -8.85 29.30
CA ASP A 86 10.11 -9.64 28.11
C ASP A 86 11.00 -10.90 28.02
N PRO A 87 10.46 -12.03 27.55
CA PRO A 87 11.20 -13.28 27.43
C PRO A 87 12.34 -13.22 26.40
N TYR A 88 12.33 -12.22 25.51
CA TYR A 88 13.31 -12.01 24.46
C TYR A 88 13.38 -10.53 24.06
N LEU A 89 14.45 -10.14 23.36
CA LEU A 89 14.57 -8.79 22.80
C LEU A 89 13.40 -8.47 21.86
N LYS A 90 12.82 -7.28 22.02
CA LYS A 90 11.91 -6.66 21.07
C LYS A 90 12.71 -6.10 19.89
N GLU A 91 13.05 -6.95 18.93
CA GLU A 91 13.75 -6.57 17.68
C GLU A 91 12.85 -6.60 16.43
N ARG A 92 11.59 -7.04 16.59
CA ARG A 92 10.54 -7.10 15.55
C ARG A 92 9.17 -6.83 16.16
N LEU A 93 8.25 -6.32 15.35
CA LEU A 93 6.87 -6.10 15.75
C LEU A 93 6.13 -7.45 15.80
N PHE A 94 5.39 -7.67 16.88
CA PHE A 94 4.53 -8.83 17.04
C PHE A 94 3.14 -8.59 16.46
N GLY A 95 2.51 -9.65 15.99
CA GLY A 95 1.11 -9.68 15.59
C GLY A 95 0.67 -11.08 15.25
N LEU A 96 -0.56 -11.20 14.78
CA LEU A 96 -1.27 -12.46 14.55
C LEU A 96 -1.18 -12.89 13.09
N ALA A 97 -1.04 -14.19 12.86
CA ALA A 97 -1.30 -14.81 11.56
C ALA A 97 -2.81 -14.83 11.27
N ASN A 98 -3.17 -15.10 10.01
CA ASN A 98 -4.56 -15.08 9.54
C ASN A 98 -5.53 -15.90 10.41
N GLU A 99 -5.16 -17.15 10.74
CA GLU A 99 -5.98 -18.06 11.55
C GLU A 99 -5.92 -17.76 13.07
N GLU A 100 -5.05 -16.85 13.50
CA GLU A 100 -4.87 -16.48 14.91
C GLU A 100 -5.74 -15.29 15.33
N GLY A 101 -6.05 -14.39 14.40
CA GLY A 101 -6.98 -13.29 14.61
C GLY A 101 -8.43 -13.70 14.38
N ASN A 102 -9.37 -13.06 15.07
CA ASN A 102 -10.80 -13.27 14.78
C ASN A 102 -11.21 -12.66 13.44
N HIS A 103 -10.47 -11.66 12.94
CA HIS A 103 -10.67 -11.05 11.62
C HIS A 103 -9.55 -11.29 10.62
N GLY A 104 -8.35 -11.71 11.04
CA GLY A 104 -7.27 -12.07 10.13
C GLY A 104 -5.89 -11.69 10.68
N GLU A 105 -4.98 -11.34 9.78
CA GLU A 105 -3.70 -10.74 10.15
C GLU A 105 -3.89 -9.42 10.90
N ASP A 106 -3.08 -9.20 11.94
CA ASP A 106 -3.22 -8.02 12.79
C ASP A 106 -1.93 -7.72 13.59
N VAL A 107 -1.35 -6.53 13.40
CA VAL A 107 -0.19 -6.06 14.17
C VAL A 107 -0.60 -5.58 15.56
N LYS A 108 -0.09 -6.23 16.61
CA LYS A 108 -0.46 -5.93 18.01
C LYS A 108 0.45 -4.91 18.68
N GLU A 109 1.02 -4.00 17.90
CA GLU A 109 2.06 -3.05 18.34
C GLU A 109 1.68 -1.61 18.02
N MET A 110 2.14 -0.66 18.83
CA MET A 110 1.77 0.75 18.68
C MET A 110 2.96 1.61 18.22
N TYR A 111 2.97 1.98 16.94
CA TYR A 111 4.05 2.72 16.31
C TYR A 111 3.56 3.68 15.22
N PHE A 112 4.36 4.68 14.86
CA PHE A 112 3.93 5.81 14.01
C PHE A 112 5.05 6.35 13.11
N TYR A 113 4.68 6.64 11.87
CA TYR A 113 5.50 7.36 10.91
C TYR A 113 5.29 8.87 11.03
N LEU A 114 6.21 9.56 11.70
CA LEU A 114 6.03 10.97 12.04
C LEU A 114 6.47 11.91 10.92
N ASP A 115 7.57 11.56 10.25
CA ASP A 115 8.16 12.40 9.21
C ASP A 115 9.10 11.57 8.32
N ASN A 116 9.19 11.96 7.06
CA ASN A 116 10.14 11.44 6.09
C ASN A 116 10.23 12.44 4.93
N THR A 117 11.35 12.54 4.23
CA THR A 117 11.44 13.30 2.97
C THR A 117 11.71 12.37 1.80
N PRO A 118 11.40 12.74 0.55
CA PRO A 118 11.60 11.86 -0.61
C PRO A 118 12.99 11.24 -0.72
N THR A 119 14.03 12.00 -0.36
CA THR A 119 15.41 11.53 -0.36
C THR A 119 15.86 10.92 0.96
N HIS A 120 14.93 10.73 1.90
CA HIS A 120 15.16 10.23 3.25
C HIS A 120 16.22 11.06 4.00
N ALA A 121 16.26 12.37 3.72
CA ALA A 121 17.23 13.30 4.29
C ALA A 121 16.91 13.61 5.76
N TYR A 122 15.63 13.57 6.11
CA TYR A 122 15.13 13.53 7.48
C TYR A 122 14.10 12.40 7.58
N MET A 123 14.15 11.62 8.66
CA MET A 123 13.13 10.62 8.97
C MET A 123 12.88 10.60 10.47
N ALA A 124 11.64 10.39 10.89
CA ALA A 124 11.26 10.24 12.29
C ALA A 124 10.18 9.15 12.45
N HIS A 125 10.43 8.25 13.38
CA HIS A 125 9.56 7.14 13.75
C HIS A 125 9.37 7.11 15.27
N ARG A 126 8.16 6.82 15.74
CA ARG A 126 7.86 6.64 17.17
C ARG A 126 7.34 5.24 17.45
N TYR A 127 7.84 4.61 18.50
CA TYR A 127 7.37 3.33 19.01
C TYR A 127 7.01 3.46 20.49
N LEU A 128 5.85 2.95 20.88
CA LEU A 128 5.39 2.91 22.28
C LEU A 128 5.58 1.50 22.81
N TYR A 129 6.69 1.28 23.53
CA TYR A 129 7.09 -0.04 24.02
C TYR A 129 6.68 -0.24 25.48
N PRO A 130 5.85 -1.24 25.83
CA PRO A 130 5.41 -1.44 27.20
C PRO A 130 6.54 -1.59 28.24
N CYS A 131 6.35 -0.98 29.41
CA CYS A 131 7.26 -1.16 30.55
C CYS A 131 7.04 -2.50 31.27
N GLY A 132 5.82 -3.06 31.16
CA GLY A 132 5.49 -4.41 31.61
C GLY A 132 5.89 -5.47 30.58
N GLU A 133 5.89 -6.74 30.97
CA GLU A 133 6.07 -7.85 30.01
C GLU A 133 5.00 -7.76 28.93
N PHE A 134 5.42 -7.80 27.67
CA PHE A 134 4.52 -7.70 26.54
C PHE A 134 3.55 -8.90 26.52
N PRO A 135 2.22 -8.68 26.38
CA PRO A 135 1.20 -9.70 26.61
C PRO A 135 0.99 -10.64 25.40
N TYR A 136 2.06 -11.27 24.90
CA TYR A 136 2.02 -12.11 23.68
C TYR A 136 0.93 -13.19 23.71
N GLN A 137 0.89 -13.96 24.79
CA GLN A 137 -0.04 -15.10 24.91
C GLN A 137 -1.49 -14.64 25.11
N GLU A 138 -1.70 -13.57 25.88
CA GLU A 138 -3.05 -13.02 26.12
C GLU A 138 -3.66 -12.47 24.82
N LEU A 139 -2.87 -11.75 24.03
CA LEU A 139 -3.28 -11.24 22.71
C LEU A 139 -3.66 -12.39 21.76
N LEU A 140 -2.84 -13.44 21.72
CA LEU A 140 -3.10 -14.61 20.87
C LEU A 140 -4.35 -15.37 21.32
N GLU A 141 -4.40 -15.82 22.58
CA GLU A 141 -5.47 -16.68 23.09
C GLU A 141 -6.83 -15.98 23.11
N THR A 142 -6.86 -14.68 23.42
CA THR A 142 -8.12 -13.93 23.46
C THR A 142 -8.69 -13.74 22.05
N ASN A 143 -7.87 -13.39 21.07
CA ASN A 143 -8.34 -13.23 19.69
C ASN A 143 -8.79 -14.58 19.10
N GLN A 144 -8.08 -15.68 19.36
CA GLN A 144 -8.51 -17.02 18.93
C GLN A 144 -9.86 -17.47 19.53
N GLN A 145 -10.22 -16.93 20.71
CA GLN A 145 -11.48 -17.25 21.38
C GLN A 145 -12.64 -16.34 20.94
N ARG A 146 -12.34 -15.19 20.31
CA ARG A 146 -13.35 -14.26 19.84
C ARG A 146 -14.01 -14.75 18.56
N THR A 147 -15.28 -14.42 18.43
CA THR A 147 -16.02 -14.62 17.19
C THR A 147 -15.82 -13.44 16.24
N ARG A 148 -16.16 -13.62 14.96
CA ARG A 148 -16.22 -12.52 13.98
C ARG A 148 -17.26 -11.44 14.29
N LEU A 149 -18.16 -11.67 15.26
CA LEU A 149 -19.13 -10.67 15.71
C LEU A 149 -18.56 -9.74 16.79
N GLU A 150 -17.38 -10.08 17.32
CA GLU A 150 -16.67 -9.29 18.31
C GLU A 150 -15.58 -8.47 17.63
N SER A 151 -15.24 -7.31 18.22
CA SER A 151 -14.10 -6.53 17.75
C SER A 151 -12.79 -7.27 18.00
N GLU A 152 -11.71 -6.87 17.35
CA GLU A 152 -10.36 -7.34 17.67
C GLU A 152 -9.99 -6.96 19.12
N PHE A 153 -9.15 -7.78 19.76
CA PHE A 153 -8.58 -7.50 21.07
C PHE A 153 -7.18 -6.90 20.89
N GLU A 154 -7.02 -5.65 21.33
CA GLU A 154 -5.82 -4.87 21.08
C GLU A 154 -4.88 -4.76 22.27
N LEU A 155 -3.62 -4.38 22.01
CA LEU A 155 -2.66 -4.08 23.08
C LEU A 155 -3.22 -3.07 24.08
N THR A 156 -4.00 -2.08 23.60
CA THR A 156 -4.63 -1.06 24.44
C THR A 156 -5.73 -1.57 25.35
N ASP A 157 -6.26 -2.78 25.11
CA ASP A 157 -7.26 -3.44 25.95
C ASP A 157 -6.62 -4.22 27.11
N THR A 158 -5.31 -4.44 27.05
CA THR A 158 -4.57 -5.22 28.07
C THR A 158 -4.22 -4.35 29.30
N ALA A 159 -4.11 -4.99 30.47
CA ALA A 159 -3.68 -4.32 31.70
C ALA A 159 -2.26 -3.73 31.59
N VAL A 160 -1.41 -4.33 30.74
CA VAL A 160 -0.02 -3.91 30.51
C VAL A 160 0.05 -2.47 29.98
N TRP A 161 -0.88 -2.07 29.11
CA TRP A 161 -0.92 -0.72 28.55
C TRP A 161 -1.27 0.34 29.59
N GLY A 162 -2.28 0.09 30.42
CA GLY A 162 -2.79 1.07 31.40
C GLY A 162 -2.00 1.14 32.71
N GLU A 163 -1.69 0.00 33.32
CA GLU A 163 -1.15 -0.04 34.69
C GLU A 163 0.35 0.24 34.77
N ASN A 164 1.11 -0.21 33.77
CA ASN A 164 2.57 -0.15 33.78
C ASN A 164 3.14 1.02 32.96
N GLY A 165 2.33 1.66 32.12
CA GLY A 165 2.81 2.64 31.14
C GLY A 165 3.80 2.04 30.12
N TRP A 166 4.44 2.91 29.36
CA TRP A 166 5.33 2.52 28.26
C TRP A 166 6.57 3.42 28.19
N PHE A 167 7.56 3.00 27.41
CA PHE A 167 8.61 3.84 26.89
C PHE A 167 8.14 4.49 25.58
N ASP A 168 8.11 5.82 25.51
CA ASP A 168 7.97 6.57 24.25
C ASP A 168 9.35 6.68 23.61
N ILE A 169 9.56 5.94 22.52
CA ILE A 169 10.83 5.82 21.83
C ILE A 169 10.76 6.53 20.48
N LEU A 170 11.45 7.67 20.38
CA LEU A 170 11.62 8.44 19.16
C LEU A 170 12.94 8.08 18.49
N THR A 171 12.88 7.56 17.26
CA THR A 171 14.06 7.30 16.41
C THR A 171 14.06 8.30 15.26
N GLU A 172 15.15 9.06 15.14
CA GLU A 172 15.32 10.07 14.09
C GLU A 172 16.60 9.81 13.29
N TYR A 173 16.51 10.05 11.98
CA TYR A 173 17.62 9.98 11.05
C TYR A 173 17.81 11.34 10.36
N ALA A 174 19.07 11.77 10.20
CA ALA A 174 19.43 12.98 9.48
C ALA A 174 20.65 12.74 8.59
N LYS A 175 20.46 12.81 7.26
CA LYS A 175 21.58 12.67 6.32
C LYS A 175 22.44 13.91 6.31
N VAL A 176 23.75 13.74 6.38
CA VAL A 176 24.74 14.77 6.06
C VAL A 176 24.96 14.80 4.55
N ASP A 177 25.20 13.62 3.97
CA ASP A 177 25.34 13.35 2.53
C ASP A 177 24.77 11.95 2.19
N THR A 178 24.93 11.48 0.95
CA THR A 178 24.44 10.19 0.44
C THR A 178 24.96 8.94 1.18
N GLU A 179 26.10 9.06 1.85
CA GLU A 179 26.83 7.96 2.52
C GLU A 179 27.16 8.29 3.98
N ASP A 180 26.50 9.30 4.54
CA ASP A 180 26.78 9.82 5.89
C ASP A 180 25.46 10.24 6.53
N LEU A 181 25.03 9.48 7.54
CA LEU A 181 23.76 9.68 8.23
C LEU A 181 23.94 9.61 9.74
N CYS A 182 23.33 10.58 10.43
CA CYS A 182 23.26 10.65 11.87
C CYS A 182 21.96 9.99 12.35
N VAL A 183 22.03 9.27 13.46
CA VAL A 183 20.91 8.61 14.14
C VAL A 183 20.82 9.15 15.55
N ARG A 184 19.62 9.51 15.98
CA ARG A 184 19.32 9.87 17.37
C ARG A 184 18.14 9.03 17.84
N ILE A 185 18.32 8.34 18.97
CA ILE A 185 17.25 7.54 19.60
C ILE A 185 17.02 8.12 20.97
N THR A 186 15.79 8.49 21.29
CA THR A 186 15.41 9.06 22.58
C THR A 186 14.27 8.24 23.18
N ALA A 187 14.49 7.68 24.36
CA ALA A 187 13.49 6.92 25.09
C ALA A 187 13.05 7.70 26.33
N THR A 188 11.74 7.84 26.53
CA THR A 188 11.16 8.51 27.70
C THR A 188 10.28 7.54 28.47
N ASN A 189 10.49 7.43 29.77
CA ASN A 189 9.64 6.61 30.63
C ASN A 189 8.31 7.32 30.90
N LYS A 190 7.20 6.78 30.36
CA LYS A 190 5.83 7.30 30.56
C LYS A 190 5.06 6.59 31.67
N SER A 191 5.73 5.72 32.44
CA SER A 191 5.13 5.07 33.60
C SER A 191 5.19 5.95 34.86
N GLN A 192 4.50 5.49 35.91
CA GLN A 192 4.47 6.14 37.22
C GLN A 192 5.62 5.68 38.15
N SER A 193 6.51 4.80 37.68
CA SER A 193 7.62 4.27 38.49
C SER A 193 8.94 4.27 37.72
N GLU A 194 10.04 4.04 38.43
CA GLU A 194 11.35 3.87 37.80
C GLU A 194 11.38 2.57 36.97
N GLN A 195 11.91 2.65 35.74
CA GLN A 195 11.98 1.50 34.83
C GLN A 195 13.38 1.32 34.28
N GLN A 196 13.70 0.07 33.92
CA GLN A 196 14.95 -0.29 33.27
C GLN A 196 14.71 -0.50 31.78
N LEU A 197 15.60 0.02 30.94
CA LEU A 197 15.55 -0.15 29.50
C LEU A 197 16.93 -0.50 28.97
N TRP A 198 17.00 -1.61 28.23
CA TRP A 198 18.13 -1.93 27.39
C TRP A 198 17.81 -1.52 25.95
N LEU A 199 18.74 -0.78 25.35
CA LEU A 199 18.65 -0.28 23.98
C LEU A 199 19.83 -0.80 23.17
N LEU A 200 19.53 -1.46 22.04
CA LEU A 200 20.49 -2.15 21.17
C LEU A 200 20.27 -1.73 19.71
N PRO A 201 20.81 -0.60 19.25
CA PRO A 201 20.81 -0.25 17.83
C PRO A 201 21.73 -1.22 17.08
N THR A 202 21.15 -2.14 16.33
CA THR A 202 21.81 -3.34 15.82
C THR A 202 22.16 -3.16 14.34
N LEU A 203 23.39 -3.54 13.97
CA LEU A 203 23.91 -3.52 12.60
C LEU A 203 24.23 -4.95 12.15
N TRP A 204 23.73 -5.38 11.00
CA TRP A 204 23.99 -6.72 10.47
C TRP A 204 23.99 -6.82 8.95
N PHE A 205 24.64 -7.85 8.43
CA PHE A 205 24.55 -8.20 7.02
C PHE A 205 23.43 -9.20 6.77
N ARG A 206 22.67 -9.01 5.68
CA ARG A 206 21.72 -10.02 5.19
C ARG A 206 22.48 -11.29 4.82
N ASN A 207 21.96 -12.44 5.23
CA ASN A 207 22.65 -13.71 5.05
C ASN A 207 22.61 -14.20 3.59
N THR A 208 23.61 -13.79 2.82
CA THR A 208 23.78 -14.22 1.42
C THR A 208 24.88 -15.27 1.26
N TRP A 209 25.68 -15.52 2.30
CA TRP A 209 26.78 -16.50 2.25
C TRP A 209 26.29 -17.94 2.40
N LEU A 210 25.09 -18.16 2.96
CA LEU A 210 24.38 -19.45 2.82
C LEU A 210 24.16 -19.85 1.35
N LEU A 211 24.23 -18.89 0.43
CA LEU A 211 24.08 -19.08 -1.02
C LEU A 211 25.43 -19.15 -1.75
N GLY A 212 26.53 -19.22 -1.00
CA GLY A 212 27.88 -19.25 -1.55
C GLY A 212 28.50 -17.89 -1.88
N ALA A 213 27.88 -16.78 -1.46
CA ALA A 213 28.53 -15.47 -1.51
C ALA A 213 29.69 -15.37 -0.50
N ASP A 214 30.66 -14.49 -0.76
CA ASP A 214 31.74 -14.19 0.18
C ASP A 214 31.18 -13.62 1.49
N ARG A 215 31.56 -14.24 2.62
CA ARG A 215 31.10 -13.83 3.95
C ARG A 215 31.63 -12.44 4.32
N PRO A 216 30.77 -11.46 4.65
CA PRO A 216 31.19 -10.13 5.09
C PRO A 216 31.62 -10.14 6.56
N ASN A 217 32.17 -9.03 7.05
CA ASN A 217 32.67 -8.94 8.42
C ASN A 217 32.43 -7.56 9.05
N ILE A 218 31.99 -7.54 10.29
CA ILE A 218 31.88 -6.37 11.17
C ILE A 218 32.87 -6.56 12.31
N GLN A 219 33.72 -5.55 12.54
CA GLN A 219 34.77 -5.60 13.56
C GLN A 219 34.82 -4.32 14.39
N ALA A 220 35.24 -4.44 15.64
CA ALA A 220 35.44 -3.30 16.53
C ALA A 220 36.53 -2.33 16.02
N THR A 221 36.32 -1.04 16.27
CA THR A 221 37.29 0.04 16.08
C THR A 221 37.40 0.87 17.37
N ALA A 222 38.26 1.89 17.40
CA ALA A 222 38.44 2.71 18.60
C ALA A 222 37.15 3.45 19.04
N ASN A 223 36.31 3.87 18.08
CA ASN A 223 35.14 4.74 18.33
C ASN A 223 33.83 4.18 17.74
N GLY A 224 33.76 2.88 17.48
CA GLY A 224 32.63 2.26 16.80
C GLY A 224 32.95 0.90 16.20
N VAL A 225 32.32 0.56 15.08
CA VAL A 225 32.61 -0.64 14.28
C VAL A 225 32.87 -0.31 12.81
N GLU A 226 33.59 -1.17 12.11
CA GLU A 226 33.77 -1.15 10.65
C GLU A 226 33.13 -2.42 10.07
N ALA A 227 32.14 -2.23 9.19
CA ALA A 227 31.47 -3.25 8.40
C ALA A 227 32.09 -3.30 7.00
N ILE A 228 32.52 -4.49 6.57
CA ILE A 228 33.26 -4.73 5.33
C ILE A 228 32.48 -5.76 4.51
N HIS A 229 32.06 -5.37 3.32
CA HIS A 229 31.35 -6.25 2.39
C HIS A 229 31.91 -6.13 0.97
N PRO A 230 32.10 -7.24 0.23
CA PRO A 230 32.78 -7.26 -1.07
C PRO A 230 32.27 -6.21 -2.07
N ASN A 231 30.94 -6.07 -2.18
CA ASN A 231 30.32 -5.15 -3.14
C ASN A 231 29.96 -3.77 -2.56
N LEU A 232 29.85 -3.64 -1.23
CA LEU A 232 29.45 -2.38 -0.58
C LEU A 232 30.68 -1.53 -0.21
N GLY A 233 31.83 -2.18 -0.06
CA GLY A 233 33.03 -1.58 0.49
C GLY A 233 33.00 -1.53 2.02
N LYS A 234 33.56 -0.46 2.58
CA LYS A 234 33.67 -0.25 4.03
C LYS A 234 32.66 0.79 4.48
N VAL A 235 31.92 0.47 5.53
CA VAL A 235 30.99 1.37 6.21
C VAL A 235 31.32 1.34 7.70
N ARG A 236 31.41 2.52 8.34
CA ARG A 236 31.66 2.65 9.77
C ARG A 236 30.38 3.07 10.48
N LEU A 237 30.11 2.48 11.64
CA LEU A 237 29.10 2.95 12.58
C LEU A 237 29.81 3.47 13.82
N TYR A 238 29.79 4.79 14.01
CA TYR A 238 30.24 5.44 15.23
C TYR A 238 29.09 5.51 16.22
N PHE A 239 29.38 5.34 17.51
CA PHE A 239 28.36 5.39 18.56
C PHE A 239 28.94 5.83 19.89
N GLU A 240 28.12 6.45 20.73
CA GLU A 240 28.53 6.86 22.08
C GLU A 240 28.91 5.65 22.92
N LYS A 241 29.77 5.84 23.92
CA LYS A 241 30.32 4.76 24.72
C LYS A 241 29.19 3.86 25.29
N PRO A 242 29.08 2.60 24.85
CA PRO A 242 28.07 1.69 25.38
C PRO A 242 28.54 1.03 26.68
N GLU A 243 27.63 0.37 27.39
CA GLU A 243 28.02 -0.52 28.50
C GLU A 243 28.81 -1.71 27.95
N ARG A 244 28.35 -2.27 26.82
CA ARG A 244 28.92 -3.46 26.17
C ARG A 244 28.84 -3.32 24.66
N LEU A 245 29.73 -4.02 23.95
CA LEU A 245 29.68 -4.16 22.49
C LEU A 245 29.64 -5.65 22.17
N LEU A 246 28.55 -6.10 21.55
CA LEU A 246 28.30 -7.52 21.24
C LEU A 246 28.53 -7.79 19.75
N PHE A 247 29.00 -9.00 19.45
CA PHE A 247 29.16 -9.53 18.10
C PHE A 247 28.63 -10.96 18.02
N THR A 248 27.94 -11.29 16.94
CA THR A 248 27.49 -12.64 16.62
C THR A 248 27.43 -12.81 15.09
N GLU A 249 26.97 -13.96 14.61
CA GLU A 249 26.64 -14.16 13.20
C GLU A 249 25.13 -14.03 12.96
N ASN A 250 24.72 -13.53 11.78
CA ASN A 250 23.34 -13.62 11.29
C ASN A 250 23.08 -15.02 10.68
N ASP A 251 23.56 -16.07 11.34
CA ASP A 251 23.41 -17.47 10.93
C ASP A 251 22.22 -18.10 11.67
N THR A 252 21.50 -19.01 11.02
CA THR A 252 20.40 -19.76 11.64
C THR A 252 20.90 -20.55 12.85
N ASN A 253 20.12 -20.54 13.92
CA ASN A 253 20.29 -21.43 15.06
C ASN A 253 19.70 -22.81 14.71
N GLU A 254 20.50 -23.62 14.04
CA GLU A 254 20.18 -24.98 13.60
C GLU A 254 19.70 -25.89 14.74
N GLU A 255 20.27 -25.71 15.94
CA GLU A 255 19.93 -26.53 17.12
C GLU A 255 18.52 -26.25 17.60
N ARG A 256 18.14 -24.98 17.63
CA ARG A 256 16.80 -24.57 18.05
C ARG A 256 15.76 -24.89 16.97
N ILE A 257 16.06 -24.61 15.71
CA ILE A 257 15.05 -24.65 14.64
C ILE A 257 14.86 -26.06 14.09
N PHE A 258 15.96 -26.80 13.88
CA PHE A 258 15.92 -28.10 13.19
C PHE A 258 16.45 -29.26 14.04
N GLY A 259 16.87 -29.00 15.29
CA GLY A 259 17.50 -30.01 16.15
C GLY A 259 18.89 -30.44 15.66
N ALA A 260 19.50 -29.68 14.75
CA ALA A 260 20.80 -29.96 14.14
C ALA A 260 21.92 -29.21 14.89
N LYS A 261 23.16 -29.72 14.83
CA LYS A 261 24.25 -29.08 15.58
C LYS A 261 24.69 -27.77 14.91
N ASN A 262 24.70 -26.68 15.68
CA ASN A 262 25.33 -25.42 15.27
C ASN A 262 26.85 -25.57 15.04
N GLU A 263 27.39 -24.98 13.96
CA GLU A 263 28.85 -24.93 13.72
C GLU A 263 29.58 -24.12 14.80
N THR A 264 28.94 -23.05 15.25
CA THR A 264 29.39 -22.11 16.27
C THR A 264 28.20 -21.77 17.15
N PRO A 265 28.39 -21.53 18.46
CA PRO A 265 27.27 -21.10 19.29
C PRO A 265 26.88 -19.62 19.04
N PHE A 266 27.70 -18.86 18.29
CA PHE A 266 27.45 -17.45 17.96
C PHE A 266 26.52 -17.29 16.74
N VAL A 267 25.24 -17.59 16.93
CA VAL A 267 24.18 -17.55 15.90
C VAL A 267 23.24 -16.34 16.09
N LYS A 268 22.23 -16.19 15.22
CA LYS A 268 21.36 -15.00 15.08
C LYS A 268 20.73 -14.55 16.40
N ASP A 269 20.31 -15.50 17.24
CA ASP A 269 19.62 -15.24 18.52
C ASP A 269 20.56 -15.11 19.74
N ALA A 270 21.88 -15.12 19.56
CA ALA A 270 22.84 -15.05 20.66
C ALA A 270 22.67 -13.80 21.55
N PHE A 271 22.17 -12.69 21.01
CA PHE A 271 21.91 -11.46 21.78
C PHE A 271 20.76 -11.62 22.77
N HIS A 272 19.75 -12.45 22.47
CA HIS A 272 18.66 -12.74 23.40
C HIS A 272 19.19 -13.48 24.63
N ARG A 273 20.05 -14.48 24.43
CA ARG A 273 20.73 -15.19 25.52
C ARG A 273 21.60 -14.24 26.35
N ALA A 274 22.40 -13.41 25.69
CA ALA A 274 23.35 -12.53 26.39
C ALA A 274 22.63 -11.45 27.22
N VAL A 275 21.60 -10.82 26.67
CA VAL A 275 20.91 -9.69 27.30
C VAL A 275 19.78 -10.17 28.20
N CYS A 276 18.79 -10.89 27.66
CA CYS A 276 17.63 -11.32 28.45
C CYS A 276 18.03 -12.40 29.48
N GLY A 277 18.94 -13.29 29.11
CA GLY A 277 19.51 -14.30 30.02
C GLY A 277 20.65 -13.80 30.91
N GLN A 278 21.11 -12.56 30.73
CA GLN A 278 22.25 -11.96 31.43
C GLN A 278 23.57 -12.79 31.30
N ASP A 279 23.69 -13.63 30.28
CA ASP A 279 24.86 -14.47 30.01
C ASP A 279 25.85 -13.78 29.06
N PHE A 280 26.43 -12.68 29.51
CA PHE A 280 27.44 -11.95 28.72
C PHE A 280 28.78 -12.68 28.65
N ASP A 281 29.07 -13.59 29.59
CA ASP A 281 30.31 -14.35 29.62
C ASP A 281 30.44 -15.28 28.41
N PHE A 282 29.32 -15.82 27.93
CA PHE A 282 29.25 -16.64 26.73
C PHE A 282 29.77 -15.92 25.47
N ILE A 283 29.47 -14.62 25.31
CA ILE A 283 29.74 -13.87 24.07
C ILE A 283 30.93 -12.92 24.16
N LYS A 284 31.49 -12.70 25.36
CA LYS A 284 32.49 -11.65 25.62
C LYS A 284 33.74 -11.72 24.75
N ASP A 285 34.16 -12.92 24.33
CA ASP A 285 35.39 -13.12 23.56
C ASP A 285 35.17 -12.98 22.04
N LYS A 286 33.91 -12.90 21.59
CA LYS A 286 33.56 -12.65 20.19
C LYS A 286 33.71 -11.16 19.89
N LYS A 287 34.69 -10.79 19.07
CA LYS A 287 35.05 -9.38 18.75
C LYS A 287 34.75 -8.95 17.31
N GLN A 288 34.22 -9.85 16.51
CA GLN A 288 33.82 -9.63 15.12
C GLN A 288 32.77 -10.65 14.70
N GLY A 289 32.02 -10.37 13.64
CA GLY A 289 31.03 -11.27 13.05
C GLY A 289 30.19 -10.56 11.99
N THR A 290 29.05 -11.11 11.62
CA THR A 290 28.13 -10.51 10.64
C THR A 290 26.98 -9.71 11.26
N LYS A 291 26.82 -9.74 12.59
CA LYS A 291 25.85 -8.96 13.38
C LYS A 291 26.53 -8.35 14.61
N CYS A 292 26.26 -7.08 14.91
CA CYS A 292 26.81 -6.40 16.09
C CYS A 292 25.79 -5.43 16.73
N ALA A 293 25.93 -5.18 18.03
CA ALA A 293 25.13 -4.16 18.73
C ALA A 293 25.92 -3.55 19.91
N PRO A 294 26.05 -2.20 19.98
CA PRO A 294 26.32 -1.54 21.26
C PRO A 294 25.10 -1.67 22.18
N VAL A 295 25.33 -2.00 23.45
CA VAL A 295 24.30 -2.16 24.47
C VAL A 295 24.32 -0.96 25.40
N TYR A 296 23.21 -0.24 25.46
CA TYR A 296 22.96 0.79 26.45
C TYR A 296 21.94 0.29 27.46
N HIS A 297 22.16 0.58 28.72
CA HIS A 297 21.27 0.22 29.81
C HIS A 297 20.96 1.49 30.61
N PHE A 298 19.67 1.78 30.74
CA PHE A 298 19.16 2.98 31.40
C PHE A 298 18.24 2.61 32.55
N THR A 299 18.44 3.30 33.68
CA THR A 299 17.46 3.39 34.76
C THR A 299 16.79 4.76 34.66
N LEU A 300 15.50 4.81 34.32
CA LEU A 300 14.77 6.03 34.04
C LEU A 300 13.67 6.25 35.08
N LYS A 301 13.68 7.40 35.75
CA LYS A 301 12.57 7.84 36.61
C LYS A 301 11.33 8.20 35.78
N PRO A 302 10.14 8.32 36.40
CA PRO A 302 8.94 8.81 35.71
C PRO A 302 9.20 10.13 34.97
N GLY A 303 8.91 10.15 33.67
CA GLY A 303 9.12 11.31 32.79
C GLY A 303 10.57 11.59 32.40
N GLU A 304 11.54 10.80 32.88
CA GLU A 304 12.95 10.94 32.51
C GLU A 304 13.19 10.39 31.09
N SER A 305 14.06 11.08 30.34
CA SER A 305 14.48 10.69 29.00
C SER A 305 15.98 10.40 28.95
N ALA A 306 16.34 9.34 28.22
CA ALA A 306 17.72 9.09 27.78
C ALA A 306 17.80 9.17 26.26
N SER A 307 18.94 9.65 25.74
CA SER A 307 19.19 9.76 24.30
C SER A 307 20.56 9.19 23.95
N VAL A 308 20.64 8.49 22.82
CA VAL A 308 21.90 7.97 22.25
C VAL A 308 22.09 8.48 20.83
N ARG A 309 23.35 8.75 20.48
CA ARG A 309 23.76 9.22 19.15
C ARG A 309 24.65 8.22 18.45
N LEU A 310 24.33 7.97 17.18
CA LEU A 310 25.13 7.14 16.28
C LEU A 310 25.31 7.84 14.93
N ARG A 311 26.36 7.48 14.19
CA ARG A 311 26.60 7.98 12.84
C ARG A 311 27.12 6.88 11.96
N LEU A 312 26.43 6.60 10.86
CA LEU A 312 26.85 5.65 9.85
C LEU A 312 27.52 6.44 8.71
N ALA A 313 28.77 6.11 8.37
CA ALA A 313 29.49 6.78 7.30
C ALA A 313 30.51 5.87 6.60
N ASN A 314 30.73 6.04 5.30
CA ASN A 314 31.81 5.33 4.59
C ASN A 314 33.21 5.97 4.79
N ALA A 315 33.26 7.21 5.29
CA ALA A 315 34.48 7.95 5.57
C ALA A 315 35.01 7.71 7.01
N ASP A 316 36.31 7.94 7.20
CA ASP A 316 36.91 8.07 8.53
C ASP A 316 36.67 9.50 9.05
N LEU A 317 35.97 9.62 10.19
CA LEU A 317 35.45 10.88 10.70
C LEU A 317 35.90 11.11 12.15
N PRO A 318 37.03 11.80 12.37
CA PRO A 318 37.41 12.27 13.70
C PRO A 318 36.32 13.17 14.28
N GLY A 319 35.89 12.91 15.53
CA GLY A 319 34.81 13.68 16.15
C GLY A 319 33.42 13.40 15.56
N ALA A 320 33.20 12.22 14.98
CA ALA A 320 31.93 11.82 14.36
C ALA A 320 30.67 12.07 15.21
N LEU A 321 30.82 12.08 16.55
CA LEU A 321 29.75 12.17 17.55
C LEU A 321 29.68 13.53 18.26
N ASP A 322 30.17 14.62 17.64
CA ASP A 322 30.09 15.97 18.20
C ASP A 322 28.61 16.37 18.51
N PRO A 323 28.26 16.64 19.78
CA PRO A 323 26.92 17.06 20.18
C PRO A 323 26.36 18.29 19.45
N ALA A 324 27.20 19.29 19.20
CA ALA A 324 26.79 20.52 18.55
C ALA A 324 26.47 20.26 17.08
N PHE A 325 27.32 19.47 16.41
CA PHE A 325 27.07 19.03 15.04
C PHE A 325 25.75 18.27 14.90
N PHE A 326 25.46 17.33 15.80
CA PHE A 326 24.18 16.60 15.82
C PHE A 326 22.99 17.56 15.97
N THR A 327 23.07 18.50 16.92
CA THR A 327 22.01 19.49 17.13
C THR A 327 21.75 20.30 15.86
N ASP A 328 22.81 20.75 15.20
CA ASP A 328 22.73 21.55 13.99
C ASP A 328 22.21 20.78 12.78
N ILE A 329 22.68 19.54 12.54
CA ILE A 329 22.25 18.76 11.38
C ILE A 329 20.78 18.35 11.50
N PHE A 330 20.31 17.91 12.67
CA PHE A 330 18.91 17.56 12.88
C PHE A 330 18.01 18.78 12.73
N LYS A 331 18.40 19.92 13.32
CA LYS A 331 17.67 21.19 13.15
C LYS A 331 17.61 21.61 11.68
N LYS A 332 18.73 21.47 10.95
CA LYS A 332 18.81 21.78 9.52
C LYS A 332 17.89 20.89 8.69
N ARG A 333 17.96 19.57 8.88
CA ARG A 333 17.18 18.60 8.08
C ARG A 333 15.68 18.70 8.36
N LYS A 334 15.29 18.90 9.62
CA LYS A 334 13.90 19.20 9.96
C LYS A 334 13.40 20.50 9.31
N LYS A 335 14.20 21.57 9.35
CA LYS A 335 13.85 22.83 8.67
C LYS A 335 13.73 22.65 7.15
N GLU A 336 14.61 21.89 6.53
CA GLU A 336 14.53 21.58 5.09
C GLU A 336 13.28 20.76 4.75
N ALA A 337 12.89 19.81 5.61
CA ALA A 337 11.64 19.06 5.49
C ALA A 337 10.42 19.99 5.63
N ASP A 338 10.41 20.89 6.62
CA ASP A 338 9.36 21.89 6.81
C ASP A 338 9.25 22.81 5.57
N GLU A 339 10.37 23.30 5.02
CA GLU A 339 10.40 24.11 3.80
C GLU A 339 9.96 23.36 2.54
N PHE A 340 10.13 22.04 2.51
CA PHE A 340 9.65 21.19 1.43
C PHE A 340 8.14 21.03 1.48
N TYR A 341 7.60 20.55 2.60
CA TYR A 341 6.18 20.30 2.76
C TYR A 341 5.33 21.58 2.70
N ASN A 342 5.82 22.69 3.25
CA ASN A 342 5.11 23.99 3.18
C ASN A 342 5.03 24.57 1.76
N LYS A 343 5.78 24.03 0.80
CA LYS A 343 5.74 24.48 -0.61
C LYS A 343 4.88 23.60 -1.51
N LEU A 344 4.42 22.45 -1.03
CA LEU A 344 3.54 21.60 -1.81
C LEU A 344 2.22 22.34 -2.08
N PRO A 345 1.62 22.18 -3.27
CA PRO A 345 0.27 22.66 -3.53
C PRO A 345 -0.69 22.18 -2.44
N VAL A 346 -1.64 23.04 -2.04
CA VAL A 346 -2.63 22.74 -1.00
C VAL A 346 -3.94 22.37 -1.68
N PRO A 347 -4.48 21.16 -1.47
CA PRO A 347 -5.78 20.76 -2.00
C PRO A 347 -6.90 21.73 -1.61
N ALA A 348 -7.91 21.88 -2.47
CA ALA A 348 -9.00 22.84 -2.27
C ALA A 348 -9.85 22.56 -1.02
N VAL A 349 -9.89 21.30 -0.55
CA VAL A 349 -10.60 20.87 0.66
C VAL A 349 -9.83 21.20 1.94
N CYS A 350 -8.50 21.33 1.89
CA CYS A 350 -7.68 21.59 3.09
C CYS A 350 -8.14 22.78 3.95
N PRO A 351 -8.50 23.95 3.39
CA PRO A 351 -9.01 25.07 4.19
C PRO A 351 -10.24 24.75 5.04
N LEU A 352 -11.04 23.74 4.65
CA LEU A 352 -12.23 23.31 5.39
C LEU A 352 -11.88 22.51 6.65
N LEU A 353 -10.73 21.85 6.66
CA LEU A 353 -10.23 21.00 7.77
C LEU A 353 -9.34 21.78 8.77
N GLY A 354 -9.26 23.10 8.58
CA GLY A 354 -8.50 24.01 9.44
C GLY A 354 -7.02 23.64 9.61
N LYS A 355 -6.61 23.41 10.86
CA LYS A 355 -5.19 23.25 11.23
C LYS A 355 -4.68 21.81 11.06
N ASP A 356 -5.56 20.84 10.85
CA ASP A 356 -5.17 19.43 10.77
C ASP A 356 -4.70 19.01 9.39
N CYS A 357 -5.14 19.70 8.32
CA CYS A 357 -4.79 19.29 6.95
C CYS A 357 -3.27 19.15 6.71
N PRO A 358 -2.41 20.12 7.10
CA PRO A 358 -0.97 19.97 6.91
C PRO A 358 -0.38 18.75 7.61
N LEU A 359 -0.94 18.36 8.76
CA LEU A 359 -0.48 17.22 9.56
C LEU A 359 -0.92 15.90 8.92
N ILE A 360 -2.19 15.81 8.49
CA ILE A 360 -2.74 14.65 7.76
C ILE A 360 -1.86 14.34 6.56
N ARG A 361 -1.63 15.36 5.72
CA ARG A 361 -0.84 15.21 4.50
C ARG A 361 0.60 14.78 4.80
N ARG A 362 1.26 15.41 5.78
CA ARG A 362 2.65 15.11 6.11
C ARG A 362 2.82 13.68 6.64
N GLN A 363 1.92 13.20 7.50
CA GLN A 363 2.02 11.81 8.01
C GLN A 363 1.60 10.78 6.96
N ALA A 364 0.65 11.08 6.07
CA ALA A 364 0.33 10.23 4.93
C ALA A 364 1.55 10.08 3.99
N PHE A 365 2.24 11.18 3.65
CA PHE A 365 3.51 11.13 2.90
C PHE A 365 4.61 10.40 3.68
N ALA A 366 4.71 10.62 5.00
CA ALA A 366 5.68 9.92 5.82
C ALA A 366 5.46 8.40 5.74
N GLY A 367 4.20 7.94 5.84
CA GLY A 367 3.86 6.53 5.72
C GLY A 367 4.24 5.93 4.37
N LEU A 368 3.86 6.55 3.25
CA LEU A 368 4.29 6.12 1.91
C LEU A 368 5.81 5.99 1.77
N LEU A 369 6.56 6.96 2.33
CA LEU A 369 8.02 6.99 2.23
C LEU A 369 8.69 5.99 3.18
N TRP A 370 8.12 5.76 4.36
CA TRP A 370 8.54 4.67 5.26
C TRP A 370 8.15 3.29 4.72
N GLY A 371 7.05 3.23 3.95
CA GLY A 371 6.50 2.08 3.22
C GLY A 371 7.33 1.57 2.05
N LYS A 372 8.39 2.29 1.65
CA LYS A 372 9.35 1.81 0.65
C LYS A 372 10.14 0.63 1.22
N GLN A 373 10.09 -0.52 0.55
CA GLN A 373 10.72 -1.76 1.00
C GLN A 373 11.61 -2.35 -0.09
N PHE A 374 12.76 -2.91 0.29
CA PHE A 374 13.51 -3.78 -0.59
C PHE A 374 12.77 -5.10 -0.76
N TYR A 375 12.33 -5.38 -1.99
CA TYR A 375 11.62 -6.60 -2.36
C TYR A 375 12.50 -7.42 -3.29
N ASN A 376 12.81 -8.65 -2.88
CA ASN A 376 13.66 -9.56 -3.61
C ASN A 376 13.02 -10.93 -3.67
N TYR A 377 12.73 -11.40 -4.87
CA TYR A 377 12.07 -12.68 -5.11
C TYR A 377 12.35 -13.17 -6.52
N ASN A 378 13.07 -14.28 -6.63
CA ASN A 378 13.28 -14.98 -7.89
C ASN A 378 12.47 -16.29 -7.82
N VAL A 379 11.41 -16.36 -8.62
CA VAL A 379 10.45 -17.47 -8.58
C VAL A 379 11.11 -18.79 -9.00
N ALA A 380 12.02 -18.75 -9.98
CA ALA A 380 12.72 -19.97 -10.40
C ALA A 380 13.62 -20.53 -9.28
N ASP A 381 14.44 -19.68 -8.66
CA ASP A 381 15.31 -20.07 -7.56
C ASP A 381 14.50 -20.55 -6.34
N TRP A 382 13.36 -19.90 -6.06
CA TRP A 382 12.47 -20.29 -4.97
C TRP A 382 11.83 -21.66 -5.18
N LEU A 383 11.30 -21.94 -6.39
CA LEU A 383 10.71 -23.24 -6.72
C LEU A 383 11.74 -24.37 -6.72
N ASP A 384 12.96 -24.09 -7.18
CA ASP A 384 14.03 -25.11 -7.28
C ASP A 384 14.73 -25.36 -5.95
N GLY A 385 14.70 -24.37 -5.05
CA GLY A 385 15.42 -24.38 -3.78
C GLY A 385 16.89 -23.97 -3.94
N ASP A 386 17.53 -23.68 -2.81
CA ASP A 386 18.92 -23.24 -2.79
C ASP A 386 19.89 -24.45 -2.84
N PRO A 387 20.94 -24.44 -3.69
CA PRO A 387 21.84 -25.59 -3.86
C PRO A 387 22.62 -26.03 -2.61
N GLN A 388 22.78 -25.15 -1.62
CA GLN A 388 23.48 -25.45 -0.36
C GLN A 388 22.54 -25.90 0.76
N GLU A 389 21.24 -25.85 0.52
CA GLU A 389 20.19 -26.24 1.46
C GLU A 389 19.57 -27.60 1.06
N PRO A 390 18.84 -28.28 1.96
CA PRO A 390 18.02 -29.41 1.58
C PRO A 390 17.04 -29.03 0.47
N ALA A 391 16.84 -29.94 -0.49
CA ALA A 391 15.86 -29.73 -1.55
C ALA A 391 14.45 -29.53 -0.95
N PRO A 392 13.63 -28.63 -1.51
CA PRO A 392 12.25 -28.46 -1.06
C PRO A 392 11.45 -29.77 -1.14
N PRO A 393 10.47 -29.97 -0.25
CA PRO A 393 9.68 -31.20 -0.21
C PRO A 393 8.84 -31.40 -1.49
N PRO A 394 8.45 -32.65 -1.81
CA PRO A 394 7.49 -32.91 -2.88
C PRO A 394 6.19 -32.12 -2.65
N GLY A 395 5.73 -31.37 -3.65
CA GLY A 395 4.59 -30.47 -3.55
C GLY A 395 4.97 -29.00 -3.78
N HIS A 396 6.11 -28.56 -3.24
CA HIS A 396 6.60 -27.17 -3.30
C HIS A 396 6.55 -26.57 -4.71
N GLN A 397 7.08 -27.32 -5.68
CA GLN A 397 7.16 -26.92 -7.09
C GLN A 397 5.82 -26.70 -7.80
N THR A 398 4.70 -27.02 -7.14
CA THR A 398 3.34 -26.93 -7.70
C THR A 398 2.41 -26.02 -6.93
N ILE A 399 2.88 -25.39 -5.84
CA ILE A 399 2.01 -24.65 -4.90
C ILE A 399 1.45 -23.37 -5.53
N ARG A 400 2.33 -22.47 -5.99
CA ARG A 400 1.94 -21.12 -6.42
C ARG A 400 2.96 -20.53 -7.39
N ASN A 401 2.49 -19.56 -8.19
CA ASN A 401 3.33 -18.79 -9.11
C ASN A 401 4.17 -19.64 -10.08
N THR A 402 3.77 -20.89 -10.36
CA THR A 402 4.56 -21.85 -11.15
C THR A 402 4.78 -21.41 -12.59
N ASP A 403 3.87 -20.61 -13.15
CA ASP A 403 3.96 -20.06 -14.50
C ASP A 403 4.81 -18.77 -14.55
N TRP A 404 5.24 -18.26 -13.40
CA TRP A 404 5.96 -16.99 -13.25
C TRP A 404 7.46 -17.15 -13.02
N ARG A 405 8.07 -18.27 -13.47
CA ARG A 405 9.51 -18.54 -13.29
C ARG A 405 10.45 -17.48 -13.86
N HIS A 406 9.97 -16.63 -14.77
CA HIS A 406 10.73 -15.52 -15.34
C HIS A 406 10.80 -14.29 -14.40
N LEU A 407 9.92 -14.21 -13.39
CA LEU A 407 9.87 -13.10 -12.45
C LEU A 407 11.11 -13.12 -11.56
N ASN A 408 11.85 -12.01 -11.60
CA ASN A 408 13.08 -11.82 -10.84
C ASN A 408 13.09 -10.39 -10.28
N ALA A 409 12.53 -10.24 -9.09
CA ALA A 409 12.43 -8.97 -8.40
C ALA A 409 13.67 -8.72 -7.53
N ARG A 410 14.21 -7.49 -7.58
CA ARG A 410 15.30 -7.04 -6.69
C ARG A 410 15.35 -5.51 -6.65
N ASP A 411 14.25 -4.89 -6.23
CA ASP A 411 14.04 -3.46 -6.35
C ASP A 411 13.47 -2.88 -5.04
N ILE A 412 13.58 -1.56 -4.87
CA ILE A 412 12.83 -0.83 -3.83
C ILE A 412 11.43 -0.55 -4.38
N ILE A 413 10.41 -1.08 -3.70
CA ILE A 413 9.01 -0.99 -4.10
C ILE A 413 8.20 -0.34 -2.98
N SER A 414 7.20 0.48 -3.33
CA SER A 414 6.21 0.98 -2.37
C SER A 414 5.24 -0.15 -1.98
N MET A 415 5.05 -0.38 -0.68
CA MET A 415 4.14 -1.42 -0.17
C MET A 415 2.81 -0.79 0.30
N PRO A 416 1.69 -1.54 0.31
CA PRO A 416 0.45 -1.09 0.94
C PRO A 416 0.64 -0.74 2.42
N ASP A 417 1.36 -1.59 3.14
CA ASP A 417 1.99 -1.35 4.44
C ASP A 417 3.19 -2.30 4.58
N LYS A 418 3.97 -2.24 5.67
CA LYS A 418 5.21 -3.04 5.80
C LYS A 418 5.14 -4.19 6.78
N TRP A 419 4.01 -4.37 7.44
CA TRP A 419 3.78 -5.44 8.39
C TRP A 419 2.76 -6.44 7.85
N GLU A 420 1.55 -6.02 7.49
CA GLU A 420 0.47 -6.91 7.03
C GLU A 420 0.69 -7.34 5.58
N TYR A 421 0.97 -6.37 4.71
CA TYR A 421 1.25 -6.53 3.29
C TYR A 421 2.73 -6.21 2.95
N PRO A 422 3.74 -6.93 3.49
CA PRO A 422 5.16 -6.70 3.21
C PRO A 422 5.57 -7.22 1.81
N TRP A 423 4.68 -7.02 0.83
CA TRP A 423 4.72 -7.42 -0.56
C TRP A 423 3.87 -6.44 -1.38
N PHE A 424 4.12 -6.34 -2.68
CA PHE A 424 3.39 -5.40 -3.53
C PHE A 424 2.08 -6.01 -4.06
N ALA A 425 1.07 -5.16 -4.24
CA ALA A 425 -0.09 -5.43 -5.07
C ALA A 425 -0.11 -4.45 -6.25
N GLY A 426 -0.40 -4.96 -7.44
CA GLY A 426 -0.26 -4.20 -8.69
C GLY A 426 -1.18 -2.99 -8.76
N TRP A 427 -2.44 -3.13 -8.34
CA TRP A 427 -3.39 -2.02 -8.34
C TRP A 427 -3.19 -1.04 -7.17
N ASP A 428 -2.84 -1.51 -5.97
CA ASP A 428 -2.41 -0.64 -4.85
C ASP A 428 -1.25 0.27 -5.26
N LEU A 429 -0.24 -0.28 -5.95
CA LEU A 429 0.91 0.49 -6.40
C LEU A 429 0.51 1.64 -7.32
N ALA A 430 -0.52 1.44 -8.17
CA ALA A 430 -1.03 2.49 -9.04
C ALA A 430 -1.64 3.65 -8.24
N PHE A 431 -2.42 3.36 -7.19
CA PHE A 431 -2.94 4.39 -6.29
C PHE A 431 -1.84 5.08 -5.47
N GLN A 432 -0.85 4.34 -4.97
CA GLN A 432 0.28 4.88 -4.23
C GLN A 432 1.12 5.85 -5.08
N CYS A 433 1.20 5.62 -6.39
CA CYS A 433 1.96 6.47 -7.31
C CYS A 433 1.40 7.89 -7.41
N ILE A 434 0.10 8.10 -7.16
CA ILE A 434 -0.53 9.43 -7.22
C ILE A 434 0.03 10.38 -6.15
N PRO A 435 -0.06 10.07 -4.83
CA PRO A 435 0.56 10.91 -3.81
C PRO A 435 2.09 10.88 -3.90
N LEU A 436 2.72 9.77 -4.29
CA LEU A 436 4.17 9.75 -4.50
C LEU A 436 4.60 10.73 -5.58
N ALA A 437 3.85 10.91 -6.66
CA ALA A 437 4.18 11.88 -7.70
C ALA A 437 4.13 13.33 -7.23
N ALA A 438 3.30 13.65 -6.23
CA ALA A 438 3.24 14.98 -5.63
C ALA A 438 4.53 15.37 -4.88
N VAL A 439 5.35 14.39 -4.47
CA VAL A 439 6.61 14.63 -3.73
C VAL A 439 7.86 14.14 -4.46
N ASP A 440 7.74 13.13 -5.32
CA ASP A 440 8.80 12.48 -6.08
C ASP A 440 8.26 11.82 -7.37
N PRO A 441 7.99 12.61 -8.44
CA PRO A 441 7.47 12.09 -9.70
C PRO A 441 8.42 11.11 -10.39
N GLY A 442 9.74 11.22 -10.15
CA GLY A 442 10.70 10.27 -10.67
C GLY A 442 10.51 8.87 -10.08
N PHE A 443 10.21 8.78 -8.79
CA PHE A 443 9.99 7.50 -8.11
C PHE A 443 8.68 6.88 -8.58
N ALA A 444 7.58 7.64 -8.59
CA ALA A 444 6.27 7.18 -9.06
C ALA A 444 6.33 6.62 -10.49
N LYS A 445 6.98 7.33 -11.43
CA LYS A 445 7.18 6.85 -12.80
C LYS A 445 7.97 5.53 -12.85
N ASN A 446 9.02 5.41 -12.03
CA ASN A 446 9.81 4.18 -11.96
C ASN A 446 9.03 3.00 -11.41
N GLN A 447 8.12 3.22 -10.44
CA GLN A 447 7.26 2.18 -9.88
C GLN A 447 6.26 1.66 -10.93
N LEU A 448 5.56 2.55 -11.64
CA LEU A 448 4.63 2.16 -12.71
C LEU A 448 5.34 1.41 -13.84
N LEU A 449 6.56 1.84 -14.22
CA LEU A 449 7.36 1.12 -15.21
C LEU A 449 7.88 -0.23 -14.70
N LEU A 450 8.07 -0.39 -13.38
CA LEU A 450 8.70 -1.57 -12.79
C LEU A 450 7.89 -2.84 -13.09
N LEU A 451 6.58 -2.82 -12.84
CA LEU A 451 5.69 -3.96 -13.08
C LEU A 451 5.50 -4.27 -14.58
N LEU A 452 5.97 -3.38 -15.47
CA LEU A 452 5.90 -3.52 -16.91
C LEU A 452 7.23 -3.99 -17.55
N LYS A 453 8.28 -4.18 -16.74
CA LYS A 453 9.58 -4.67 -17.21
C LYS A 453 9.51 -6.16 -17.59
N GLU A 454 10.42 -6.59 -18.45
CA GLU A 454 10.48 -7.94 -19.02
C GLU A 454 10.67 -9.05 -17.97
N TRP A 455 11.19 -8.71 -16.80
CA TRP A 455 11.41 -9.62 -15.67
C TRP A 455 10.37 -9.46 -14.54
N TYR A 456 9.29 -8.70 -14.80
CA TYR A 456 8.13 -8.56 -13.92
C TYR A 456 6.83 -8.93 -14.65
N MET A 457 6.60 -8.35 -15.83
CA MET A 457 5.44 -8.65 -16.66
C MET A 457 5.58 -10.02 -17.30
N HIS A 458 4.51 -10.82 -17.24
CA HIS A 458 4.48 -12.11 -17.91
C HIS A 458 4.67 -11.94 -19.43
N PRO A 459 5.42 -12.83 -20.11
CA PRO A 459 5.63 -12.77 -21.57
C PRO A 459 4.36 -12.75 -22.44
N ASN A 460 3.19 -13.02 -21.86
CA ASN A 460 1.89 -12.96 -22.54
C ASN A 460 1.20 -11.57 -22.41
N GLY A 461 1.84 -10.61 -21.72
CA GLY A 461 1.31 -9.27 -21.47
C GLY A 461 0.66 -9.07 -20.09
N LYS A 462 0.54 -10.11 -19.25
CA LYS A 462 -0.09 -9.99 -17.93
C LYS A 462 0.83 -9.24 -16.95
N VAL A 463 0.27 -8.24 -16.27
CA VAL A 463 0.92 -7.56 -15.14
C VAL A 463 0.71 -8.42 -13.88
N PRO A 464 1.74 -8.65 -13.05
CA PRO A 464 1.59 -9.48 -11.85
C PRO A 464 0.59 -8.85 -10.87
N GLY A 465 -0.32 -9.68 -10.32
CA GLY A 465 -1.29 -9.27 -9.30
C GLY A 465 -0.62 -8.95 -7.97
N TYR A 466 -0.34 -9.97 -7.17
CA TYR A 466 0.30 -9.84 -5.86
C TYR A 466 1.08 -11.11 -5.47
N GLU A 467 1.91 -11.03 -4.42
CA GLU A 467 2.88 -12.08 -4.06
C GLU A 467 2.27 -13.49 -3.88
N TRP A 468 1.06 -13.58 -3.32
CA TRP A 468 0.37 -14.86 -3.12
C TRP A 468 -0.11 -15.50 -4.41
N GLN A 469 -0.47 -14.68 -5.41
CA GLN A 469 -0.94 -15.16 -6.70
C GLN A 469 -0.73 -14.12 -7.81
N PHE A 470 0.41 -14.21 -8.50
CA PHE A 470 0.73 -13.29 -9.60
C PHE A 470 -0.24 -13.43 -10.78
N ASP A 471 -0.88 -14.59 -10.93
CA ASP A 471 -1.87 -14.82 -11.98
C ASP A 471 -3.28 -14.31 -11.63
N HIS A 472 -3.51 -13.68 -10.48
CA HIS A 472 -4.79 -13.01 -10.25
C HIS A 472 -4.88 -11.72 -11.06
N ALA A 473 -6.03 -11.52 -11.71
CA ALA A 473 -6.32 -10.26 -12.35
C ALA A 473 -6.56 -9.19 -11.27
N ASN A 474 -6.16 -7.97 -11.55
CA ASN A 474 -6.44 -6.81 -10.71
C ASN A 474 -7.10 -5.73 -11.58
N PRO A 475 -7.82 -4.76 -10.98
CA PRO A 475 -8.34 -3.61 -11.71
C PRO A 475 -7.23 -2.98 -12.56
N PRO A 476 -7.40 -2.89 -13.89
CA PRO A 476 -6.34 -2.51 -14.80
C PRO A 476 -6.22 -0.99 -14.93
N ILE A 477 -6.00 -0.33 -13.79
CA ILE A 477 -5.96 1.13 -13.62
C ILE A 477 -4.58 1.76 -13.91
N HIS A 478 -3.60 0.96 -14.33
CA HIS A 478 -2.25 1.42 -14.67
C HIS A 478 -2.20 2.56 -15.71
N PRO A 479 -3.00 2.55 -16.81
CA PRO A 479 -3.00 3.66 -17.76
C PRO A 479 -3.44 4.98 -17.12
N TRP A 480 -4.47 4.95 -16.27
CA TRP A 480 -4.93 6.11 -15.52
C TRP A 480 -3.85 6.64 -14.59
N ALA A 481 -3.25 5.78 -13.77
CA ALA A 481 -2.21 6.23 -12.85
C ALA A 481 -1.00 6.84 -13.59
N ALA A 482 -0.62 6.30 -14.76
CA ALA A 482 0.44 6.89 -15.58
C ALA A 482 0.07 8.28 -16.11
N LEU A 483 -1.18 8.48 -16.52
CA LEU A 483 -1.66 9.76 -17.01
C LEU A 483 -1.73 10.80 -15.86
N GLU A 484 -2.22 10.41 -14.69
CA GLU A 484 -2.24 11.26 -13.49
C GLU A 484 -0.83 11.69 -13.07
N VAL A 485 0.12 10.76 -13.01
CA VAL A 485 1.52 11.06 -12.70
C VAL A 485 2.11 12.04 -13.73
N TYR A 486 1.78 11.87 -15.02
CA TYR A 486 2.21 12.79 -16.07
C TYR A 486 1.63 14.20 -15.89
N HIS A 487 0.33 14.33 -15.60
CA HIS A 487 -0.33 15.62 -15.40
C HIS A 487 0.11 16.31 -14.11
N LEU A 488 0.35 15.56 -13.04
CA LEU A 488 0.92 16.09 -11.79
C LEU A 488 2.33 16.66 -12.03
N GLU A 489 3.20 15.92 -12.72
CA GLU A 489 4.54 16.42 -13.07
C GLU A 489 4.46 17.65 -13.98
N GLU A 490 3.55 17.65 -14.96
CA GLU A 490 3.32 18.81 -15.83
C GLU A 490 2.85 20.04 -15.05
N THR A 491 1.93 19.86 -14.11
CA THR A 491 1.44 20.95 -13.24
C THR A 491 2.54 21.49 -12.34
N MET A 492 3.39 20.62 -11.78
CA MET A 492 4.46 21.00 -10.87
C MET A 492 5.65 21.65 -11.57
N THR A 493 5.98 21.22 -12.78
CA THR A 493 7.23 21.59 -13.48
C THR A 493 7.01 22.42 -14.75
N GLY A 494 5.77 22.49 -15.24
CA GLY A 494 5.40 23.07 -16.53
C GLY A 494 5.66 22.17 -17.74
N LYS A 495 6.09 20.92 -17.53
CA LYS A 495 6.39 19.96 -18.61
C LYS A 495 6.20 18.51 -18.17
N GLY A 496 5.33 17.77 -18.86
CA GLY A 496 5.21 16.32 -18.65
C GLY A 496 6.33 15.49 -19.31
N ASP A 497 6.57 14.29 -18.78
CA ASP A 497 7.53 13.32 -19.33
C ASP A 497 6.90 12.43 -20.40
N ARG A 498 7.01 12.88 -21.64
CA ARG A 498 6.48 12.16 -22.81
C ARG A 498 7.15 10.79 -23.01
N LEU A 499 8.46 10.66 -22.77
CA LEU A 499 9.16 9.39 -22.97
C LEU A 499 8.66 8.32 -21.99
N PHE A 500 8.32 8.73 -20.77
CA PHE A 500 7.64 7.86 -19.81
C PHE A 500 6.29 7.36 -20.36
N LEU A 501 5.42 8.25 -20.86
CA LEU A 501 4.15 7.85 -21.47
C LEU A 501 4.34 6.89 -22.65
N GLU A 502 5.29 7.16 -23.55
CA GLU A 502 5.57 6.26 -24.68
C GLU A 502 6.02 4.86 -24.22
N LYS A 503 6.83 4.76 -23.16
CA LYS A 503 7.24 3.47 -22.60
C LYS A 503 6.08 2.71 -21.99
N VAL A 504 5.27 3.38 -21.17
CA VAL A 504 4.10 2.80 -20.53
C VAL A 504 3.10 2.34 -21.59
N PHE A 505 2.79 3.20 -22.55
CA PHE A 505 1.83 2.93 -23.63
C PHE A 505 2.13 1.62 -24.38
N HIS A 506 3.38 1.43 -24.83
CA HIS A 506 3.74 0.23 -25.58
C HIS A 506 3.61 -1.06 -24.74
N LYS A 507 3.93 -0.99 -23.44
CA LYS A 507 3.79 -2.13 -22.53
C LYS A 507 2.33 -2.44 -22.22
N LEU A 508 1.54 -1.40 -21.98
CA LEU A 508 0.11 -1.52 -21.73
C LEU A 508 -0.66 -1.96 -22.97
N LEU A 509 -0.16 -1.74 -24.20
CA LEU A 509 -0.75 -2.35 -25.38
C LEU A 509 -0.70 -3.89 -25.36
N LEU A 510 0.39 -4.47 -24.84
CA LEU A 510 0.51 -5.92 -24.65
C LEU A 510 -0.49 -6.40 -23.59
N ASN A 511 -0.60 -5.67 -22.49
CA ASN A 511 -1.53 -5.98 -21.42
C ASN A 511 -2.99 -5.86 -21.85
N PHE A 512 -3.35 -4.80 -22.57
CA PHE A 512 -4.68 -4.64 -23.16
C PHE A 512 -5.04 -5.81 -24.09
N THR A 513 -4.08 -6.24 -24.91
CA THR A 513 -4.27 -7.40 -25.80
C THR A 513 -4.46 -8.70 -24.99
N TRP A 514 -3.77 -8.85 -23.85
CA TRP A 514 -4.01 -9.96 -22.94
C TRP A 514 -5.44 -9.95 -22.39
N TRP A 515 -5.93 -8.80 -21.90
CA TRP A 515 -7.30 -8.64 -21.39
C TRP A 515 -8.35 -9.03 -22.43
N VAL A 516 -8.29 -8.44 -23.63
CA VAL A 516 -9.27 -8.70 -24.70
C VAL A 516 -9.28 -10.16 -25.16
N ASN A 517 -8.15 -10.88 -25.08
CA ASN A 517 -8.10 -12.28 -25.53
C ASN A 517 -8.37 -13.32 -24.44
N ARG A 518 -8.24 -12.96 -23.16
CA ARG A 518 -8.31 -13.92 -22.04
C ARG A 518 -9.48 -13.69 -21.11
N VAL A 519 -10.03 -12.49 -21.12
CA VAL A 519 -11.06 -12.05 -20.17
C VAL A 519 -12.37 -11.70 -20.88
N ASP A 520 -12.40 -11.73 -22.21
CA ASP A 520 -13.61 -11.71 -23.04
C ASP A 520 -13.69 -13.05 -23.80
N ALA A 521 -14.06 -14.12 -23.09
CA ALA A 521 -14.02 -15.50 -23.61
C ALA A 521 -14.97 -15.70 -24.80
N ASP A 522 -16.11 -15.01 -24.79
CA ASP A 522 -17.14 -15.06 -25.83
C ASP A 522 -16.89 -14.07 -26.99
N GLY A 523 -15.91 -13.17 -26.87
CA GLY A 523 -15.59 -12.15 -27.88
C GLY A 523 -16.69 -11.13 -28.09
N ASN A 524 -17.53 -10.91 -27.06
CA ASN A 524 -18.72 -10.07 -27.11
C ASN A 524 -18.53 -8.72 -26.40
N ASN A 525 -17.31 -8.41 -25.93
CA ASN A 525 -16.95 -7.23 -25.15
C ASN A 525 -17.67 -7.13 -23.79
N VAL A 526 -18.06 -8.27 -23.23
CA VAL A 526 -18.49 -8.42 -21.82
C VAL A 526 -17.41 -9.22 -21.11
N PHE A 527 -16.80 -8.62 -20.11
CA PHE A 527 -15.59 -9.17 -19.50
C PHE A 527 -15.91 -10.01 -18.26
N GLU A 528 -15.32 -11.20 -18.20
CA GLU A 528 -15.46 -12.20 -17.13
C GLU A 528 -14.18 -12.23 -16.27
N GLY A 529 -13.78 -11.05 -15.77
CA GLY A 529 -12.53 -10.78 -15.04
C GLY A 529 -12.24 -11.62 -13.80
N GLY A 530 -13.18 -12.44 -13.34
CA GLY A 530 -13.01 -13.24 -12.13
C GLY A 530 -12.77 -12.34 -10.92
N PHE A 531 -11.66 -12.56 -10.22
CA PHE A 531 -11.22 -11.68 -9.13
C PHE A 531 -10.68 -10.35 -9.66
N LEU A 532 -11.21 -9.24 -9.16
CA LEU A 532 -10.85 -7.87 -9.55
C LEU A 532 -10.57 -6.98 -8.31
N GLY A 533 -9.91 -7.54 -7.29
CA GLY A 533 -9.45 -6.80 -6.11
C GLY A 533 -10.53 -6.38 -5.09
N LEU A 534 -11.78 -6.82 -5.29
CA LEU A 534 -12.91 -6.55 -4.40
C LEU A 534 -13.39 -7.88 -3.79
N ASP A 535 -12.58 -8.43 -2.88
CA ASP A 535 -12.55 -9.86 -2.53
C ASP A 535 -13.93 -10.46 -2.22
N ASN A 536 -14.62 -9.89 -1.23
CA ASN A 536 -15.89 -10.40 -0.73
C ASN A 536 -17.11 -9.58 -1.18
N ILE A 537 -16.95 -8.63 -2.12
CA ILE A 537 -18.06 -7.75 -2.56
C ILE A 537 -19.18 -8.51 -3.28
N ALA A 538 -18.83 -9.67 -3.84
CA ALA A 538 -19.73 -10.53 -4.59
C ALA A 538 -20.39 -11.60 -3.70
N LEU A 539 -21.46 -12.20 -4.23
CA LEU A 539 -22.12 -13.36 -3.61
C LEU A 539 -21.26 -14.63 -3.64
N PHE A 540 -20.33 -14.73 -4.60
CA PHE A 540 -19.50 -15.90 -4.83
C PHE A 540 -18.03 -15.59 -4.55
N ASP A 541 -17.32 -16.61 -4.05
CA ASP A 541 -15.85 -16.65 -4.04
C ASP A 541 -15.31 -16.78 -5.46
N ARG A 542 -15.13 -15.63 -6.12
CA ARG A 542 -14.66 -15.54 -7.49
C ARG A 542 -13.24 -16.12 -7.65
N GLU A 543 -12.45 -16.26 -6.57
CA GLU A 543 -11.15 -16.93 -6.61
C GLU A 543 -11.30 -18.46 -6.62
N LYS A 544 -12.23 -19.01 -5.83
CA LYS A 544 -12.49 -20.47 -5.80
C LYS A 544 -13.40 -20.95 -6.94
N GLY A 545 -13.87 -20.04 -7.77
CA GLY A 545 -14.74 -20.29 -8.91
C GLY A 545 -16.23 -20.11 -8.58
N ILE A 546 -17.01 -20.01 -9.65
CA ILE A 546 -18.48 -19.95 -9.58
C ILE A 546 -19.10 -21.36 -9.61
N PRO A 547 -20.36 -21.54 -9.20
CA PRO A 547 -21.02 -22.85 -9.23
C PRO A 547 -20.91 -23.55 -10.60
N GLU A 548 -20.79 -24.88 -10.60
CA GLU A 548 -20.55 -25.66 -11.82
C GLU A 548 -21.66 -25.47 -12.86
N GLY A 549 -21.28 -25.24 -14.12
CA GLY A 549 -22.22 -24.99 -15.21
C GLY A 549 -22.77 -23.56 -15.28
N CYS A 550 -22.32 -22.67 -14.39
CA CYS A 550 -22.60 -21.24 -14.48
C CYS A 550 -21.50 -20.47 -15.22
N THR A 551 -21.86 -19.34 -15.82
CA THR A 551 -20.94 -18.24 -16.17
C THR A 551 -21.41 -16.94 -15.53
N LEU A 552 -20.49 -16.00 -15.29
CA LEU A 552 -20.77 -14.74 -14.63
C LEU A 552 -20.34 -13.58 -15.52
N ASP A 553 -21.32 -12.85 -16.05
CA ASP A 553 -21.12 -11.62 -16.81
C ASP A 553 -20.98 -10.47 -15.80
N GLN A 554 -19.81 -9.83 -15.77
CA GLN A 554 -19.45 -8.88 -14.72
C GLN A 554 -19.55 -7.42 -15.18
N ALA A 555 -20.29 -6.61 -14.42
CA ALA A 555 -20.44 -5.18 -14.72
C ALA A 555 -19.13 -4.40 -14.46
N ASP A 556 -18.42 -4.72 -13.39
CA ASP A 556 -17.14 -4.11 -13.02
C ASP A 556 -16.02 -4.45 -14.02
N GLY A 557 -15.86 -5.72 -14.39
CA GLY A 557 -14.88 -6.13 -15.40
C GLY A 557 -15.05 -5.38 -16.72
N THR A 558 -16.30 -5.19 -17.14
CA THR A 558 -16.65 -4.43 -18.35
C THR A 558 -16.38 -2.93 -18.19
N ALA A 559 -16.73 -2.35 -17.04
CA ALA A 559 -16.45 -0.96 -16.71
C ALA A 559 -14.95 -0.64 -16.68
N TRP A 560 -14.14 -1.53 -16.09
CA TRP A 560 -12.69 -1.39 -16.03
C TRP A 560 -12.04 -1.37 -17.41
N MET A 561 -12.53 -2.17 -18.36
CA MET A 561 -11.99 -2.16 -19.72
C MET A 561 -12.42 -0.94 -20.53
N ALA A 562 -13.62 -0.39 -20.28
CA ALA A 562 -13.99 0.92 -20.80
C ALA A 562 -13.07 2.01 -20.24
N PHE A 563 -12.84 2.00 -18.92
CA PHE A 563 -11.90 2.90 -18.25
C PHE A 563 -10.48 2.79 -18.84
N TYR A 564 -9.97 1.58 -19.06
CA TYR A 564 -8.69 1.34 -19.74
C TYR A 564 -8.66 1.98 -21.13
N CYS A 565 -9.69 1.76 -21.94
CA CYS A 565 -9.78 2.30 -23.30
C CYS A 565 -9.70 3.83 -23.29
N LEU A 566 -10.44 4.49 -22.41
CA LEU A 566 -10.44 5.95 -22.33
C LEU A 566 -9.05 6.51 -21.97
N HIS A 567 -8.37 5.92 -20.99
CA HIS A 567 -7.05 6.41 -20.59
C HIS A 567 -5.97 6.08 -21.63
N MET A 568 -6.06 4.94 -22.34
CA MET A 568 -5.18 4.67 -23.48
C MET A 568 -5.47 5.58 -24.68
N LEU A 569 -6.73 5.97 -24.89
CA LEU A 569 -7.11 6.99 -25.85
C LEU A 569 -6.47 8.33 -25.49
N GLU A 570 -6.59 8.79 -24.24
CA GLU A 570 -6.00 10.05 -23.79
C GLU A 570 -4.48 10.08 -23.88
N ILE A 571 -3.80 8.99 -23.49
CA ILE A 571 -2.35 8.83 -23.71
C ILE A 571 -2.04 8.92 -25.21
N SER A 572 -2.80 8.22 -26.06
CA SER A 572 -2.59 8.24 -27.52
C SER A 572 -2.77 9.65 -28.09
N LEU A 573 -3.79 10.39 -27.67
CA LEU A 573 -4.04 11.76 -28.12
C LEU A 573 -2.95 12.73 -27.66
N THR A 574 -2.51 12.59 -26.41
CA THR A 574 -1.37 13.35 -25.87
C THR A 574 -0.11 13.08 -26.69
N LEU A 575 0.16 11.81 -26.99
CA LEU A 575 1.29 11.41 -27.81
C LEU A 575 1.14 11.85 -29.28
N ALA A 576 -0.07 11.87 -29.83
CA ALA A 576 -0.34 12.23 -31.21
C ALA A 576 0.00 13.68 -31.56
N THR A 577 -0.01 14.59 -30.57
CA THR A 577 0.32 16.01 -30.76
C THR A 577 1.69 16.27 -31.39
N GLU A 578 2.66 15.35 -31.22
CA GLU A 578 4.00 15.44 -31.82
C GLU A 578 4.33 14.26 -32.74
N ASN A 579 3.59 13.16 -32.65
CA ASN A 579 3.79 11.98 -33.49
C ASN A 579 2.45 11.42 -34.00
N PRO A 580 2.06 11.72 -35.25
CA PRO A 580 0.76 11.36 -35.79
C PRO A 580 0.50 9.84 -35.88
N ALA A 581 1.52 8.99 -35.72
CA ALA A 581 1.32 7.53 -35.67
C ALA A 581 0.40 7.10 -34.51
N TYR A 582 0.32 7.87 -33.43
CA TYR A 582 -0.58 7.58 -32.32
C TYR A 582 -2.05 7.92 -32.61
N GLU A 583 -2.36 8.66 -33.68
CA GLU A 583 -3.75 8.93 -34.07
C GLU A 583 -4.49 7.64 -34.49
N ASP A 584 -3.78 6.67 -35.08
CA ASP A 584 -4.35 5.38 -35.46
C ASP A 584 -4.68 4.55 -34.21
N MET A 585 -3.81 4.62 -33.20
CA MET A 585 -4.06 3.98 -31.90
C MET A 585 -5.19 4.65 -31.12
N ALA A 586 -5.27 5.98 -31.15
CA ALA A 586 -6.41 6.71 -30.58
C ALA A 586 -7.73 6.22 -31.19
N THR A 587 -7.77 6.04 -32.52
CA THR A 587 -8.95 5.51 -33.22
C THR A 587 -9.32 4.11 -32.71
N LYS A 588 -8.34 3.22 -32.56
CA LYS A 588 -8.56 1.87 -32.01
C LYS A 588 -9.23 1.91 -30.63
N PHE A 589 -8.71 2.71 -29.70
CA PHE A 589 -9.23 2.75 -28.33
C PHE A 589 -10.59 3.42 -28.25
N PHE A 590 -10.83 4.46 -29.05
CA PHE A 590 -12.15 5.06 -29.20
C PHE A 590 -13.19 4.06 -29.72
N GLU A 591 -12.91 3.35 -30.83
CA GLU A 591 -13.86 2.38 -31.38
C GLU A 591 -14.14 1.23 -30.40
N HIS A 592 -13.12 0.78 -29.67
CA HIS A 592 -13.25 -0.29 -28.68
C HIS A 592 -14.06 0.16 -27.46
N PHE A 593 -13.87 1.40 -26.99
CA PHE A 593 -14.73 1.99 -25.95
C PHE A 593 -16.20 2.01 -26.37
N VAL A 594 -16.50 2.44 -27.60
CA VAL A 594 -17.89 2.47 -28.12
C VAL A 594 -18.48 1.06 -28.18
N LEU A 595 -17.70 0.05 -28.56
CA LEU A 595 -18.13 -1.36 -28.55
C LEU A 595 -18.47 -1.86 -27.15
N ILE A 596 -17.64 -1.54 -26.15
CA ILE A 596 -17.90 -1.91 -24.75
C ILE A 596 -19.16 -1.21 -24.25
N ALA A 597 -19.29 0.09 -24.50
CA ALA A 597 -20.45 0.87 -24.09
C ALA A 597 -21.74 0.31 -24.70
N ASP A 598 -21.74 0.04 -26.01
CA ASP A 598 -22.85 -0.61 -26.72
C ASP A 598 -23.20 -1.97 -26.07
N SER A 599 -22.20 -2.77 -25.75
CA SER A 599 -22.40 -4.09 -25.13
C SER A 599 -23.00 -3.99 -23.74
N LEU A 600 -22.56 -3.04 -22.90
CA LEU A 600 -23.10 -2.84 -21.56
C LEU A 600 -24.54 -2.28 -21.57
N ASN A 601 -24.89 -1.44 -22.55
CA ASN A 601 -26.15 -0.70 -22.53
C ASN A 601 -27.24 -1.23 -23.46
N SER A 602 -26.90 -2.11 -24.42
CA SER A 602 -27.86 -2.69 -25.36
C SER A 602 -28.87 -3.65 -24.72
N LEU A 603 -30.05 -3.79 -25.35
CA LEU A 603 -31.15 -4.63 -24.87
C LEU A 603 -30.85 -6.15 -24.82
N GLY A 604 -29.67 -6.60 -25.27
CA GLY A 604 -29.28 -8.03 -25.32
C GLY A 604 -28.44 -8.52 -24.15
N ASN A 605 -27.75 -7.61 -23.45
CA ASN A 605 -26.92 -7.88 -22.28
C ASN A 605 -27.60 -7.21 -21.08
N GLU A 606 -28.32 -7.99 -20.27
CA GLU A 606 -29.24 -7.47 -19.25
C GLU A 606 -28.51 -7.12 -17.94
N LEU A 607 -27.37 -6.43 -18.04
CA LEU A 607 -26.63 -5.94 -16.87
C LEU A 607 -27.31 -4.70 -16.26
N TRP A 608 -28.11 -3.96 -17.03
CA TRP A 608 -28.95 -2.87 -16.52
C TRP A 608 -30.35 -3.35 -16.16
N ASP A 609 -30.73 -3.21 -14.90
CA ASP A 609 -32.09 -3.46 -14.43
C ASP A 609 -32.93 -2.17 -14.54
N GLN A 610 -33.97 -2.21 -15.37
CA GLN A 610 -34.84 -1.06 -15.63
C GLN A 610 -35.77 -0.72 -14.45
N GLU A 611 -36.09 -1.70 -13.60
CA GLU A 611 -36.98 -1.50 -12.46
C GLU A 611 -36.23 -0.81 -11.32
N ASP A 612 -35.01 -1.28 -11.02
CA ASP A 612 -34.15 -0.71 -9.99
C ASP A 612 -33.40 0.53 -10.47
N GLY A 613 -33.19 0.68 -11.77
CA GLY A 613 -32.36 1.74 -12.34
C GLY A 613 -30.89 1.60 -11.94
N PHE A 614 -30.36 0.38 -11.99
CA PHE A 614 -29.02 0.04 -11.49
C PHE A 614 -28.35 -1.05 -12.33
N PHE A 615 -27.01 -1.09 -12.30
CA PHE A 615 -26.22 -2.14 -12.97
C PHE A 615 -25.91 -3.29 -12.01
N TYR A 616 -26.14 -4.54 -12.45
CA TYR A 616 -25.87 -5.76 -11.70
C TYR A 616 -25.08 -6.75 -12.55
N ASP A 617 -24.29 -7.59 -11.88
CA ASP A 617 -23.74 -8.80 -12.50
C ASP A 617 -24.88 -9.73 -12.93
N GLN A 618 -24.63 -10.51 -13.99
CA GLN A 618 -25.60 -11.48 -14.51
C GLN A 618 -25.01 -12.89 -14.45
N LEU A 619 -25.66 -13.77 -13.69
CA LEU A 619 -25.36 -15.19 -13.67
C LEU A 619 -26.11 -15.88 -14.81
N ARG A 620 -25.39 -16.64 -15.64
CA ARG A 620 -25.95 -17.50 -16.68
C ARG A 620 -25.90 -18.95 -16.20
N TYR A 621 -27.03 -19.65 -16.19
CA TYR A 621 -27.13 -21.07 -15.84
C TYR A 621 -28.03 -21.79 -16.83
N GLY A 622 -27.43 -22.55 -17.76
CA GLY A 622 -28.12 -23.05 -18.95
C GLY A 622 -28.65 -21.89 -19.80
N ASP A 623 -29.93 -21.94 -20.22
CA ASP A 623 -30.58 -20.84 -20.96
C ASP A 623 -31.12 -19.72 -20.04
N LYS A 624 -30.93 -19.82 -18.72
CA LYS A 624 -31.45 -18.83 -17.77
C LYS A 624 -30.41 -17.75 -17.49
N LYS A 625 -30.87 -16.51 -17.52
CA LYS A 625 -30.15 -15.33 -17.09
C LYS A 625 -30.75 -14.82 -15.79
N MET A 626 -29.91 -14.59 -14.78
CA MET A 626 -30.34 -14.17 -13.45
C MET A 626 -29.50 -12.97 -13.00
N PRO A 627 -30.09 -11.76 -12.86
CA PRO A 627 -29.37 -10.63 -12.29
C PRO A 627 -29.10 -10.87 -10.81
N LEU A 628 -27.86 -10.65 -10.39
CA LEU A 628 -27.45 -10.68 -8.99
C LEU A 628 -27.71 -9.30 -8.39
N LYS A 629 -28.90 -9.09 -7.81
CA LYS A 629 -29.40 -7.79 -7.32
C LYS A 629 -28.68 -7.24 -6.09
N VAL A 630 -27.35 -7.19 -6.12
CA VAL A 630 -26.48 -6.60 -5.11
C VAL A 630 -26.12 -5.18 -5.54
N ARG A 631 -26.69 -4.18 -4.88
CA ARG A 631 -26.33 -2.76 -5.04
C ARG A 631 -25.00 -2.52 -4.37
N SER A 632 -23.93 -2.57 -5.14
CA SER A 632 -22.55 -2.37 -4.69
C SER A 632 -21.76 -1.47 -5.61
N LEU A 633 -20.51 -1.18 -5.23
CA LEU A 633 -19.56 -0.49 -6.09
C LEU A 633 -19.29 -1.21 -7.42
N VAL A 634 -19.62 -2.51 -7.55
CA VAL A 634 -19.57 -3.21 -8.84
C VAL A 634 -20.42 -2.48 -9.88
N GLY A 635 -21.69 -2.21 -9.56
CA GLY A 635 -22.60 -1.48 -10.45
C GLY A 635 -22.23 -0.01 -10.60
N LEU A 636 -21.72 0.64 -9.54
CA LEU A 636 -21.31 2.06 -9.61
C LEU A 636 -19.99 2.28 -10.33
N SER A 637 -19.14 1.25 -10.49
CA SER A 637 -17.86 1.35 -11.20
C SER A 637 -18.03 1.79 -12.66
N THR A 638 -19.23 1.60 -13.25
CA THR A 638 -19.56 2.10 -14.58
C THR A 638 -19.44 3.63 -14.68
N LEU A 639 -19.59 4.35 -13.57
CA LEU A 639 -19.43 5.81 -13.52
C LEU A 639 -17.98 6.26 -13.81
N PHE A 640 -16.99 5.40 -13.57
CA PHE A 640 -15.58 5.73 -13.79
C PHE A 640 -15.23 5.87 -15.27
N GLY A 641 -15.96 5.18 -16.15
CA GLY A 641 -15.73 5.21 -17.60
C GLY A 641 -16.19 6.51 -18.25
N VAL A 642 -15.55 7.63 -17.93
CA VAL A 642 -15.87 8.95 -18.45
C VAL A 642 -14.61 9.75 -18.81
N THR A 643 -14.63 10.48 -19.92
CA THR A 643 -13.58 11.45 -20.29
C THR A 643 -14.12 12.58 -21.19
N VAL A 644 -13.41 13.70 -21.24
CA VAL A 644 -13.75 14.86 -22.08
C VAL A 644 -12.70 15.08 -23.16
N LEU A 645 -13.09 14.89 -24.42
CA LEU A 645 -12.27 15.25 -25.56
C LEU A 645 -12.45 16.74 -25.87
N LYS A 646 -11.44 17.54 -25.51
CA LYS A 646 -11.45 18.98 -25.75
C LYS A 646 -11.36 19.28 -27.23
N LYS A 647 -12.18 20.20 -27.73
CA LYS A 647 -12.11 20.70 -29.12
C LYS A 647 -10.69 21.13 -29.50
N SER A 648 -10.03 21.85 -28.60
CA SER A 648 -8.66 22.35 -28.80
C SER A 648 -7.60 21.23 -28.92
N GLN A 649 -7.88 20.04 -28.39
CA GLN A 649 -7.05 18.85 -28.57
C GLN A 649 -7.35 18.19 -29.91
N LEU A 650 -8.64 18.02 -30.24
CA LEU A 650 -9.10 17.42 -31.52
C LEU A 650 -8.61 18.20 -32.76
N GLU A 651 -8.52 19.53 -32.67
CA GLU A 651 -7.96 20.39 -33.72
C GLU A 651 -6.47 20.09 -34.01
N LYS A 652 -5.74 19.47 -33.07
CA LYS A 652 -4.32 19.11 -33.21
C LYS A 652 -4.11 17.70 -33.76
N VAL A 653 -5.15 16.88 -33.85
CA VAL A 653 -5.10 15.46 -34.29
C VAL A 653 -6.14 15.19 -35.40
N PRO A 654 -6.00 15.84 -36.56
CA PRO A 654 -7.05 15.86 -37.58
C PRO A 654 -7.38 14.48 -38.17
N GLY A 655 -6.43 13.56 -38.24
CA GLY A 655 -6.65 12.20 -38.75
C GLY A 655 -7.51 11.36 -37.81
N PHE A 656 -7.28 11.45 -36.50
CA PHE A 656 -8.18 10.88 -35.50
C PHE A 656 -9.57 11.51 -35.58
N THR A 657 -9.66 12.84 -35.63
CA THR A 657 -10.93 13.58 -35.66
C THR A 657 -11.77 13.20 -36.88
N GLU A 658 -11.18 13.08 -38.06
CA GLU A 658 -11.87 12.62 -39.28
C GLU A 658 -12.41 11.20 -39.13
N ARG A 659 -11.60 10.26 -38.60
CA ARG A 659 -12.00 8.87 -38.41
C ARG A 659 -13.07 8.69 -37.34
N MET A 660 -12.98 9.44 -36.25
CA MET A 660 -14.01 9.48 -35.20
C MET A 660 -15.35 9.90 -35.80
N HIS A 661 -15.40 11.01 -36.54
CA HIS A 661 -16.63 11.44 -37.21
C HIS A 661 -17.15 10.43 -38.23
N TYR A 662 -16.26 9.84 -39.04
CA TYR A 662 -16.64 8.79 -39.98
C TYR A 662 -17.27 7.58 -39.28
N PHE A 663 -16.62 7.07 -38.23
CA PHE A 663 -17.12 5.94 -37.44
C PHE A 663 -18.46 6.26 -36.79
N HIS A 664 -18.60 7.46 -36.24
CA HIS A 664 -19.83 7.96 -35.64
C HIS A 664 -20.98 7.96 -36.66
N GLU A 665 -20.78 8.56 -37.83
CA GLU A 665 -21.80 8.59 -38.89
C GLU A 665 -22.19 7.19 -39.39
N GLU A 666 -21.21 6.30 -39.58
CA GLU A 666 -21.46 4.93 -40.04
C GLU A 666 -22.22 4.09 -39.00
N ARG A 667 -21.90 4.26 -37.71
CA ARG A 667 -22.63 3.62 -36.60
C ARG A 667 -24.07 4.07 -36.56
N ILE A 668 -24.34 5.38 -36.59
CA ILE A 668 -25.71 5.92 -36.60
C ILE A 668 -26.49 5.37 -37.80
N LYS A 669 -25.89 5.34 -39.00
CA LYS A 669 -26.54 4.80 -40.20
C LYS A 669 -26.94 3.32 -40.05
N ARG A 670 -26.14 2.52 -39.34
CA ARG A 670 -26.33 1.06 -39.22
C ARG A 670 -27.17 0.64 -38.01
N HIS A 671 -27.02 1.34 -36.89
CA HIS A 671 -27.55 0.93 -35.58
C HIS A 671 -28.53 1.94 -34.97
N GLY A 672 -28.66 3.13 -35.55
CA GLY A 672 -29.61 4.16 -35.13
C GLY A 672 -29.18 4.98 -33.89
N THR A 673 -28.17 4.53 -33.15
CA THR A 673 -27.64 5.17 -31.94
C THR A 673 -26.14 4.92 -31.77
N ILE A 674 -25.49 5.73 -30.94
CA ILE A 674 -24.17 5.46 -30.34
C ILE A 674 -24.38 5.59 -28.83
N VAL A 675 -23.91 4.62 -28.05
CA VAL A 675 -24.39 4.49 -26.68
C VAL A 675 -24.13 5.71 -25.80
N PHE A 676 -23.01 6.43 -25.94
CA PHE A 676 -23.01 7.83 -25.51
C PHE A 676 -21.77 8.64 -25.97
N GLU A 677 -22.02 9.62 -26.84
CA GLU A 677 -21.11 10.71 -27.20
C GLU A 677 -21.95 12.00 -27.23
N GLN A 678 -21.61 13.01 -26.42
CA GLN A 678 -22.33 14.29 -26.43
C GLN A 678 -21.39 15.43 -26.80
N THR A 679 -21.71 16.17 -27.85
CA THR A 679 -21.00 17.39 -28.22
C THR A 679 -21.60 18.59 -27.50
N SER A 680 -20.77 19.34 -26.79
CA SER A 680 -21.15 20.58 -26.12
C SER A 680 -21.31 21.74 -27.11
N ILE A 681 -21.89 22.84 -26.66
CA ILE A 681 -21.99 24.10 -27.45
C ILE A 681 -20.59 24.61 -27.86
N ASN A 682 -19.57 24.33 -27.04
CA ASN A 682 -18.20 24.76 -27.29
C ASN A 682 -17.45 23.80 -28.23
N GLY A 683 -18.05 22.66 -28.58
CA GLY A 683 -17.50 21.63 -29.45
C GLY A 683 -16.62 20.60 -28.74
N ASP A 684 -16.63 20.58 -27.40
CA ASP A 684 -16.03 19.49 -26.62
C ASP A 684 -16.94 18.25 -26.66
N ILE A 685 -16.36 17.07 -26.55
CA ILE A 685 -17.09 15.80 -26.64
C ILE A 685 -16.96 15.04 -25.32
N LEU A 686 -18.10 14.70 -24.70
CA LEU A 686 -18.15 13.79 -23.55
C LEU A 686 -18.27 12.36 -24.05
N LEU A 687 -17.32 11.51 -23.66
CA LEU A 687 -17.45 10.06 -23.74
C LEU A 687 -17.81 9.54 -22.35
N SER A 688 -18.94 8.87 -22.20
CA SER A 688 -19.31 8.22 -20.94
C SER A 688 -19.88 6.83 -21.21
N LEU A 689 -19.53 5.89 -20.34
CA LEU A 689 -20.07 4.54 -20.36
C LEU A 689 -21.56 4.52 -19.96
N VAL A 690 -22.01 5.55 -19.22
CA VAL A 690 -23.37 5.65 -18.68
C VAL A 690 -24.15 6.76 -19.42
N PRO A 691 -25.26 6.41 -20.10
CA PRO A 691 -26.16 7.39 -20.70
C PRO A 691 -26.80 8.35 -19.67
N PRO A 692 -27.22 9.58 -20.05
CA PRO A 692 -27.68 10.61 -19.11
C PRO A 692 -28.89 10.23 -18.26
N ASP A 693 -29.85 9.48 -18.81
CA ASP A 693 -31.00 8.98 -18.08
C ASP A 693 -30.57 7.99 -16.99
N ARG A 694 -29.71 7.02 -17.33
CA ARG A 694 -29.13 6.07 -16.37
C ARG A 694 -28.25 6.77 -15.35
N LEU A 695 -27.48 7.77 -15.75
CA LEU A 695 -26.63 8.57 -14.86
C LEU A 695 -27.47 9.25 -13.77
N GLN A 696 -28.62 9.83 -14.13
CA GLN A 696 -29.53 10.42 -13.14
C GLN A 696 -30.05 9.39 -12.12
N HIS A 697 -30.36 8.18 -12.57
CA HIS A 697 -30.75 7.09 -11.67
C HIS A 697 -29.62 6.68 -10.73
N LEU A 698 -28.41 6.47 -11.26
CA LEU A 698 -27.25 6.09 -10.44
C LEU A 698 -26.87 7.17 -9.42
N LEU A 699 -26.86 8.45 -9.81
CA LEU A 699 -26.56 9.56 -8.90
C LEU A 699 -27.57 9.68 -7.76
N LYS A 700 -28.85 9.41 -8.06
CA LYS A 700 -29.91 9.39 -7.04
C LYS A 700 -29.64 8.32 -5.97
N VAL A 701 -29.23 7.12 -6.38
CA VAL A 701 -28.91 6.02 -5.45
C VAL A 701 -27.57 6.26 -4.75
N LEU A 702 -26.56 6.78 -5.46
CA LEU A 702 -25.23 7.11 -4.93
C LEU A 702 -25.29 8.14 -3.79
N PHE A 703 -26.14 9.16 -3.94
CA PHE A 703 -26.26 10.26 -2.97
C PHE A 703 -27.38 10.07 -1.95
N ASP A 704 -28.00 8.89 -1.89
CA ASP A 704 -28.99 8.55 -0.87
C ASP A 704 -28.30 8.04 0.41
N GLU A 705 -28.63 8.65 1.55
CA GLU A 705 -28.06 8.28 2.84
C GLU A 705 -28.54 6.91 3.35
N GLY A 706 -29.71 6.46 2.89
CA GLY A 706 -30.25 5.12 3.11
C GLY A 706 -29.61 4.06 2.20
N GLU A 707 -28.79 4.48 1.23
CA GLU A 707 -28.07 3.60 0.31
C GLU A 707 -26.55 3.77 0.48
N PHE A 708 -25.87 4.48 -0.43
CA PHE A 708 -24.41 4.55 -0.49
C PHE A 708 -23.81 5.74 0.25
N LEU A 709 -24.53 6.85 0.39
CA LEU A 709 -23.97 8.07 0.97
C LEU A 709 -23.83 7.94 2.48
N SER A 710 -22.61 7.72 2.95
CA SER A 710 -22.26 7.66 4.37
C SER A 710 -21.78 9.01 4.88
N PRO A 711 -21.90 9.32 6.19
CA PRO A 711 -21.25 10.47 6.82
C PRO A 711 -19.71 10.53 6.66
N ASN A 712 -19.10 9.46 6.13
CA ASN A 712 -17.67 9.23 6.05
C ASN A 712 -17.17 8.98 4.61
N GLY A 713 -18.05 9.01 3.61
CA GLY A 713 -17.74 8.75 2.20
C GLY A 713 -18.85 7.94 1.51
N ILE A 714 -18.51 7.25 0.44
CA ILE A 714 -19.38 6.32 -0.29
C ILE A 714 -19.09 4.88 0.20
N ARG A 715 -20.14 4.18 0.64
CA ARG A 715 -20.09 2.79 1.10
C ARG A 715 -19.78 1.84 -0.06
N SER A 716 -19.17 0.70 0.25
CA SER A 716 -18.87 -0.35 -0.74
C SER A 716 -20.10 -1.14 -1.18
N VAL A 717 -21.05 -1.35 -0.27
CA VAL A 717 -22.38 -1.92 -0.51
C VAL A 717 -23.43 -0.98 0.05
N SER A 718 -24.58 -0.90 -0.63
CA SER A 718 -25.70 -0.10 -0.18
C SER A 718 -26.24 -0.56 1.17
N LYS A 719 -26.47 0.42 2.06
CA LYS A 719 -27.15 0.20 3.35
C LYS A 719 -28.57 -0.35 3.20
N TYR A 720 -29.19 -0.24 2.02
CA TYR A 720 -30.47 -0.89 1.70
C TYR A 720 -30.47 -2.40 2.00
N HIS A 721 -29.34 -3.06 1.78
CA HIS A 721 -29.17 -4.50 2.03
C HIS A 721 -29.10 -4.89 3.51
N GLN A 722 -29.15 -3.91 4.42
CA GLN A 722 -29.35 -4.16 5.84
C GLN A 722 -30.77 -4.69 6.11
N GLU A 723 -31.78 -4.16 5.42
CA GLU A 723 -33.18 -4.59 5.54
C GLU A 723 -33.59 -5.56 4.43
N HIS A 724 -32.82 -5.60 3.33
CA HIS A 724 -33.11 -6.38 2.12
C HIS A 724 -31.89 -7.23 1.71
N PRO A 725 -31.51 -8.25 2.49
CA PRO A 725 -30.39 -9.12 2.13
C PRO A 725 -30.66 -9.84 0.81
N VAL A 726 -29.60 -10.09 0.05
CA VAL A 726 -29.68 -10.79 -1.23
C VAL A 726 -29.34 -12.25 -1.00
N GLU A 727 -30.18 -13.16 -1.49
CA GLU A 727 -29.94 -14.60 -1.43
C GLU A 727 -30.23 -15.27 -2.78
N VAL A 728 -29.37 -16.22 -3.17
CA VAL A 728 -29.54 -17.04 -4.38
C VAL A 728 -29.32 -18.51 -4.02
N GLN A 729 -30.18 -19.39 -4.53
CA GLN A 729 -30.03 -20.83 -4.40
C GLN A 729 -29.59 -21.47 -5.72
N ILE A 730 -28.45 -22.17 -5.70
CA ILE A 730 -27.89 -22.88 -6.85
C ILE A 730 -27.48 -24.27 -6.38
N ASP A 731 -27.97 -25.31 -7.06
CA ASP A 731 -27.65 -26.71 -6.78
C ASP A 731 -27.75 -27.13 -5.29
N GLY A 732 -28.73 -26.55 -4.57
CA GLY A 732 -28.99 -26.84 -3.16
C GLY A 732 -28.09 -26.09 -2.17
N GLN A 733 -27.19 -25.23 -2.64
CA GLN A 733 -26.41 -24.31 -1.82
C GLN A 733 -27.05 -22.92 -1.84
N THR A 734 -27.05 -22.24 -0.69
CA THR A 734 -27.50 -20.84 -0.55
C THR A 734 -26.29 -19.93 -0.48
N PHE A 735 -26.26 -18.92 -1.35
CA PHE A 735 -25.30 -17.83 -1.34
C PHE A 735 -26.01 -16.56 -0.92
N GLY A 736 -25.42 -15.79 0.01
CA GLY A 736 -26.08 -14.63 0.59
C GLY A 736 -25.13 -13.47 0.88
N LEU A 737 -25.70 -12.26 0.89
CA LEU A 737 -25.02 -11.02 1.23
C LEU A 737 -25.99 -10.07 1.94
N HIS A 738 -25.52 -9.48 3.04
CA HIS A 738 -26.15 -8.35 3.73
C HIS A 738 -25.14 -7.22 3.92
N TYR A 739 -25.62 -6.06 4.34
CA TYR A 739 -24.77 -4.91 4.64
C TYR A 739 -24.00 -5.10 5.95
N GLU A 740 -22.68 -5.02 5.88
CA GLU A 740 -21.73 -5.13 6.98
C GLU A 740 -20.90 -3.84 7.03
N PRO A 741 -21.18 -2.87 7.92
CA PRO A 741 -20.51 -1.58 7.88
C PRO A 741 -19.06 -1.60 8.38
N ALA A 742 -18.58 -2.73 8.90
CA ALA A 742 -17.33 -2.85 9.65
C ALA A 742 -16.51 -4.07 9.18
N GLU A 743 -15.83 -4.76 10.08
CA GLU A 743 -15.17 -6.05 9.81
C GLU A 743 -16.19 -7.12 9.33
N GLY A 744 -15.74 -8.11 8.58
CA GLY A 744 -16.62 -9.12 7.95
C GLY A 744 -17.20 -10.12 8.96
N GLU A 745 -18.52 -10.34 8.94
CA GLU A 745 -19.19 -11.24 9.89
C GLU A 745 -19.03 -12.73 9.54
N THR A 746 -18.51 -13.02 8.34
CA THR A 746 -18.30 -14.40 7.84
C THR A 746 -16.84 -14.64 7.49
N ALA A 747 -16.39 -15.89 7.62
CA ALA A 747 -15.04 -16.30 7.21
C ALA A 747 -14.89 -16.48 5.69
N ALA A 748 -15.89 -16.02 4.91
CA ALA A 748 -15.79 -16.11 3.47
C ALA A 748 -14.55 -15.31 3.02
N PHE A 749 -13.81 -15.82 2.03
CA PHE A 749 -12.67 -15.15 1.38
C PHE A 749 -11.38 -14.99 2.23
N GLY A 750 -11.37 -15.36 3.52
CA GLY A 750 -10.14 -15.72 4.26
C GLY A 750 -9.16 -14.60 4.60
N GLY A 751 -9.60 -13.35 4.77
CA GLY A 751 -8.73 -12.23 5.17
C GLY A 751 -9.43 -11.18 6.07
N ASN A 752 -8.67 -10.14 6.44
CA ASN A 752 -9.13 -9.00 7.27
C ASN A 752 -9.95 -7.95 6.49
N SER A 753 -9.92 -8.01 5.16
CA SER A 753 -10.60 -7.03 4.29
C SER A 753 -12.12 -7.27 4.21
N ASN A 754 -12.92 -6.18 4.26
CA ASN A 754 -14.36 -6.25 4.02
C ASN A 754 -14.89 -5.17 3.05
N TRP A 755 -15.47 -5.61 1.93
CA TRP A 755 -16.10 -4.79 0.90
C TRP A 755 -17.64 -4.78 0.98
N ARG A 756 -18.25 -5.31 2.05
CA ARG A 756 -19.72 -5.43 2.18
C ARG A 756 -20.41 -4.26 2.88
N GLY A 757 -19.78 -3.09 2.86
CA GLY A 757 -20.35 -1.90 3.48
C GLY A 757 -19.36 -0.79 3.88
N PRO A 758 -18.10 -1.08 4.28
CA PRO A 758 -17.17 -0.03 4.68
C PRO A 758 -16.82 0.95 3.56
N VAL A 759 -16.23 2.08 3.94
CA VAL A 759 -15.73 3.13 3.03
C VAL A 759 -14.26 2.87 2.71
N TRP A 760 -13.95 2.86 1.41
CA TRP A 760 -12.61 2.64 0.88
C TRP A 760 -12.14 3.85 0.08
N PHE A 761 -10.95 4.37 0.42
CA PHE A 761 -10.32 5.50 -0.27
C PHE A 761 -10.19 5.33 -1.80
N PRO A 762 -9.69 4.19 -2.35
CA PRO A 762 -9.41 4.08 -3.78
C PRO A 762 -10.66 4.27 -4.65
N MET A 763 -11.77 3.63 -4.26
CA MET A 763 -13.02 3.69 -5.03
C MET A 763 -13.68 5.06 -4.93
N ASN A 764 -13.65 5.67 -3.74
CA ASN A 764 -14.15 7.03 -3.57
C ASN A 764 -13.31 8.04 -4.37
N TYR A 765 -12.00 7.86 -4.43
CA TYR A 765 -11.11 8.72 -5.20
C TYR A 765 -11.42 8.68 -6.70
N LEU A 766 -11.63 7.48 -7.26
CA LEU A 766 -12.06 7.34 -8.66
C LEU A 766 -13.45 7.94 -8.92
N LEU A 767 -14.37 7.85 -7.94
CA LEU A 767 -15.68 8.50 -8.01
C LEU A 767 -15.56 10.02 -8.03
N ILE A 768 -14.72 10.60 -7.17
CA ILE A 768 -14.41 12.04 -7.17
C ILE A 768 -13.87 12.46 -8.53
N HIS A 769 -12.88 11.73 -9.06
CA HIS A 769 -12.31 12.01 -10.39
C HIS A 769 -13.38 11.94 -11.51
N ALA A 770 -14.28 10.95 -11.46
CA ALA A 770 -15.37 10.86 -12.43
C ALA A 770 -16.33 12.05 -12.33
N LEU A 771 -16.71 12.47 -11.11
CA LEU A 771 -17.55 13.65 -10.89
C LEU A 771 -16.85 14.94 -11.36
N GLU A 772 -15.55 15.11 -11.11
CA GLU A 772 -14.77 16.24 -11.62
C GLU A 772 -14.72 16.26 -13.15
N THR A 773 -14.63 15.08 -13.78
CA THR A 773 -14.71 14.95 -15.25
C THR A 773 -16.08 15.38 -15.78
N TYR A 774 -17.17 14.98 -15.12
CA TYR A 774 -18.51 15.47 -15.46
C TYR A 774 -18.66 16.98 -15.22
N GLN A 775 -18.05 17.53 -14.16
CA GLN A 775 -18.02 18.96 -13.88
C GLN A 775 -17.29 19.72 -14.99
N GLU A 776 -16.18 19.21 -15.49
CA GLU A 776 -15.45 19.82 -16.61
C GLU A 776 -16.33 19.98 -17.85
N TYR A 777 -17.17 18.98 -18.15
CA TYR A 777 -18.05 19.02 -19.32
C TYR A 777 -19.32 19.84 -19.09
N TYR A 778 -20.06 19.57 -18.01
CA TYR A 778 -21.38 20.19 -17.78
C TYR A 778 -21.28 21.58 -17.14
N GLY A 779 -20.17 21.91 -16.48
CA GLY A 779 -20.07 23.11 -15.65
C GLY A 779 -21.22 23.19 -14.65
N ASP A 780 -21.81 24.38 -14.51
CA ASP A 780 -22.90 24.62 -13.57
C ASP A 780 -24.30 24.34 -14.16
N THR A 781 -24.37 23.77 -15.38
CA THR A 781 -25.63 23.62 -16.12
C THR A 781 -26.47 22.43 -15.69
N VAL A 782 -25.83 21.38 -15.20
CA VAL A 782 -26.47 20.19 -14.65
C VAL A 782 -26.27 20.19 -13.15
N LYS A 783 -27.36 19.98 -12.43
CA LYS A 783 -27.36 19.85 -10.98
C LYS A 783 -28.14 18.61 -10.58
N MET A 784 -27.75 18.05 -9.45
CA MET A 784 -28.43 16.94 -8.84
C MET A 784 -28.66 17.21 -7.35
N GLU A 785 -29.61 16.49 -6.79
CA GLU A 785 -29.91 16.59 -5.38
C GLU A 785 -28.81 15.89 -4.56
N PHE A 786 -28.30 16.55 -3.52
CA PHE A 786 -27.29 15.99 -2.62
C PHE A 786 -27.47 16.56 -1.21
N PRO A 787 -27.70 15.72 -0.18
CA PRO A 787 -28.11 14.32 -0.31
C PRO A 787 -29.42 14.16 -1.09
N THR A 788 -29.66 12.99 -1.69
CA THR A 788 -30.93 12.66 -2.32
C THR A 788 -32.10 12.86 -1.35
N GLY A 789 -33.17 13.51 -1.80
CA GLY A 789 -34.33 13.85 -0.96
C GLY A 789 -34.18 15.10 -0.06
N SER A 790 -33.03 15.79 -0.06
CA SER A 790 -32.78 16.98 0.76
C SER A 790 -33.38 18.30 0.23
N GLY A 791 -33.74 18.36 -1.05
CA GLY A 791 -34.10 19.55 -1.81
C GLY A 791 -32.91 20.44 -2.21
N THR A 792 -31.69 20.14 -1.75
CA THR A 792 -30.48 20.92 -2.02
C THR A 792 -29.82 20.45 -3.31
N GLN A 793 -29.48 21.39 -4.18
CA GLN A 793 -28.93 21.10 -5.51
C GLN A 793 -27.43 21.42 -5.56
N PHE A 794 -26.63 20.43 -5.92
CA PHE A 794 -25.20 20.58 -6.15
C PHE A 794 -24.84 20.39 -7.63
N THR A 795 -23.76 21.04 -8.05
CA THR A 795 -23.02 20.66 -9.26
C THR A 795 -22.20 19.40 -9.00
N PHE A 796 -21.66 18.79 -10.06
CA PHE A 796 -20.77 17.63 -9.92
C PHE A 796 -19.53 17.96 -9.08
N GLY A 797 -18.94 19.14 -9.26
CA GLY A 797 -17.77 19.58 -8.50
C GLY A 797 -18.07 19.85 -7.02
N GLU A 798 -19.24 20.38 -6.71
CA GLU A 798 -19.70 20.53 -5.31
C GLU A 798 -19.88 19.16 -4.65
N ALA A 799 -20.50 18.20 -5.34
CA ALA A 799 -20.67 16.83 -4.83
C ALA A 799 -19.31 16.11 -4.63
N ALA A 800 -18.37 16.26 -5.58
CA ALA A 800 -17.01 15.73 -5.46
C ALA A 800 -16.30 16.31 -4.22
N GLY A 801 -16.40 17.62 -4.00
CA GLY A 801 -15.84 18.30 -2.84
C GLY A 801 -16.42 17.82 -1.50
N GLU A 802 -17.72 17.53 -1.45
CA GLU A 802 -18.38 16.98 -0.26
C GLU A 802 -17.90 15.55 0.06
N ILE A 803 -17.72 14.69 -0.94
CA ILE A 803 -17.17 13.33 -0.72
C ILE A 803 -15.72 13.43 -0.22
N ALA A 804 -14.90 14.26 -0.86
CA ALA A 804 -13.51 14.50 -0.45
C ALA A 804 -13.43 15.04 0.99
N PHE A 805 -14.30 15.98 1.36
CA PHE A 805 -14.40 16.49 2.73
C PHE A 805 -14.76 15.39 3.73
N ARG A 806 -15.76 14.55 3.44
CA ARG A 806 -16.16 13.43 4.32
C ARG A 806 -15.03 12.45 4.59
N LEU A 807 -14.22 12.14 3.57
CA LEU A 807 -13.05 11.27 3.71
C LEU A 807 -11.98 11.91 4.58
N LEU A 808 -11.62 13.16 4.33
CA LEU A 808 -10.58 13.82 5.12
C LEU A 808 -11.02 14.14 6.55
N ALA A 809 -12.30 14.38 6.77
CA ALA A 809 -12.89 14.57 8.10
C ALA A 809 -12.78 13.33 9.00
N LEU A 810 -12.50 12.13 8.45
CA LEU A 810 -12.14 10.95 9.25
C LEU A 810 -10.93 11.21 10.15
N PHE A 811 -10.01 12.01 9.65
CA PHE A 811 -8.78 12.38 10.33
C PHE A 811 -8.83 13.78 10.92
N GLU A 812 -9.94 14.50 10.93
CA GLU A 812 -10.02 15.81 11.58
C GLU A 812 -10.34 15.66 13.07
N ARG A 813 -9.73 16.50 13.92
CA ARG A 813 -10.14 16.58 15.33
C ARG A 813 -11.46 17.31 15.47
N ASN A 814 -12.41 16.69 16.16
CA ASN A 814 -13.62 17.36 16.61
C ASN A 814 -13.34 18.31 17.79
N ALA A 815 -14.40 18.92 18.34
CA ALA A 815 -14.30 19.85 19.47
C ALA A 815 -13.72 19.21 20.75
N ASP A 816 -13.86 17.90 20.90
CA ASP A 816 -13.34 17.11 22.03
C ASP A 816 -11.91 16.60 21.79
N GLY A 817 -11.33 16.88 20.61
CA GLY A 817 -9.99 16.46 20.22
C GLY A 817 -9.91 15.04 19.65
N GLU A 818 -11.05 14.40 19.37
CA GLU A 818 -11.14 13.04 18.82
C GLU A 818 -11.15 13.05 17.29
N ARG A 819 -10.59 12.00 16.69
CA ARG A 819 -10.71 11.70 15.26
C ARG A 819 -11.59 10.46 15.10
N LYS A 820 -12.48 10.43 14.10
CA LYS A 820 -13.33 9.26 13.84
C LYS A 820 -12.48 8.00 13.60
N ALA A 821 -11.40 8.14 12.82
CA ALA A 821 -10.47 7.07 12.50
C ALA A 821 -9.89 6.35 13.74
N ASN A 822 -9.78 7.05 14.88
CA ASN A 822 -9.20 6.48 16.10
C ASN A 822 -10.18 5.59 16.89
N GLY A 823 -11.44 5.51 16.50
CA GLY A 823 -12.42 4.57 17.08
C GLY A 823 -12.68 4.76 18.59
N GLY A 824 -12.40 5.94 19.14
CA GLY A 824 -12.51 6.22 20.58
C GLY A 824 -11.32 5.75 21.43
N ASN A 825 -10.18 5.38 20.82
CA ASN A 825 -8.99 4.98 21.55
C ASN A 825 -8.45 6.14 22.43
N PRO A 826 -8.39 5.97 23.77
CA PRO A 826 -8.06 7.05 24.71
C PRO A 826 -6.60 7.52 24.61
N LEU A 827 -5.70 6.75 23.99
CA LEU A 827 -4.31 7.15 23.76
C LEU A 827 -4.26 8.50 23.03
N PHE A 828 -5.08 8.67 21.99
CA PHE A 828 -5.06 9.85 21.14
C PHE A 828 -5.70 11.09 21.78
N LEU A 829 -6.37 10.93 22.93
CA LEU A 829 -6.87 12.04 23.72
C LEU A 829 -5.78 12.68 24.59
N LEU A 830 -4.70 11.94 24.88
CA LEU A 830 -3.59 12.47 25.66
C LEU A 830 -2.88 13.59 24.87
N PRO A 831 -2.64 14.78 25.48
CA PRO A 831 -2.10 15.95 24.76
C PRO A 831 -0.80 15.71 23.97
N GLU A 832 0.01 14.75 24.40
CA GLU A 832 1.28 14.38 23.75
C GLU A 832 1.14 13.48 22.51
N TYR A 833 -0.04 12.88 22.31
CA TYR A 833 -0.33 11.96 21.20
C TYR A 833 -1.48 12.42 20.29
N GLN A 834 -2.12 13.57 20.57
CA GLN A 834 -3.20 14.14 19.74
C GLN A 834 -2.81 14.45 18.29
N GLU A 835 -1.50 14.59 18.03
CA GLU A 835 -0.97 14.80 16.68
C GLU A 835 -0.65 13.48 15.94
N LEU A 836 -0.72 12.33 16.61
CA LEU A 836 -0.46 11.04 15.97
C LEU A 836 -1.67 10.59 15.16
N MET A 837 -1.40 9.97 14.02
CA MET A 837 -2.40 9.41 13.13
C MET A 837 -2.00 8.01 12.69
N LEU A 838 -3.02 7.17 12.54
CA LEU A 838 -2.95 5.89 11.85
C LEU A 838 -3.81 5.99 10.58
N PHE A 839 -3.39 5.30 9.54
CA PHE A 839 -4.08 5.26 8.25
C PHE A 839 -4.44 3.81 8.00
N TYR A 840 -5.74 3.57 7.87
CA TYR A 840 -6.29 2.23 7.90
C TYR A 840 -6.62 1.77 6.49
N GLU A 841 -6.74 0.46 6.34
CA GLU A 841 -7.12 -0.18 5.08
C GLU A 841 -8.49 0.32 4.61
N TYR A 842 -9.46 0.35 5.52
CA TYR A 842 -10.82 0.84 5.28
C TYR A 842 -11.45 1.44 6.55
N TYR A 843 -12.64 2.04 6.39
CA TYR A 843 -13.31 2.78 7.46
C TYR A 843 -14.75 2.36 7.61
N HIS A 844 -15.19 2.24 8.86
CA HIS A 844 -16.56 1.84 9.19
C HIS A 844 -17.59 2.77 8.50
N GLY A 845 -18.54 2.19 7.78
CA GLY A 845 -19.56 2.90 7.00
C GLY A 845 -20.32 3.95 7.80
N GLU A 846 -20.77 3.65 9.02
CA GLU A 846 -21.51 4.60 9.86
C GLU A 846 -20.64 5.46 10.80
N THR A 847 -19.67 4.87 11.51
CA THR A 847 -18.93 5.57 12.59
C THR A 847 -17.63 6.23 12.13
N GLY A 848 -17.02 5.73 11.04
CA GLY A 848 -15.71 6.19 10.56
C GLY A 848 -14.52 5.65 11.36
N LYS A 849 -14.72 4.66 12.25
CA LYS A 849 -13.62 3.90 12.88
C LYS A 849 -12.72 3.31 11.79
N GLY A 850 -11.39 3.43 11.93
CA GLY A 850 -10.43 2.75 11.07
C GLY A 850 -10.34 1.26 11.35
N LEU A 851 -10.25 0.44 10.30
CA LEU A 851 -10.36 -1.03 10.31
C LEU A 851 -9.36 -1.67 9.33
N GLY A 852 -9.04 -2.95 9.53
CA GLY A 852 -7.98 -3.65 8.82
C GLY A 852 -6.59 -3.08 9.14
N ALA A 853 -5.63 -3.26 8.23
CA ALA A 853 -4.24 -2.82 8.40
C ALA A 853 -4.13 -1.38 8.92
N SER A 854 -3.55 -1.17 10.11
CA SER A 854 -3.49 0.15 10.77
C SER A 854 -2.40 1.10 10.23
N HIS A 855 -1.53 0.60 9.35
CA HIS A 855 -0.42 1.35 8.74
C HIS A 855 -0.55 1.37 7.21
N GLN A 856 -1.75 1.14 6.69
CA GLN A 856 -2.08 1.23 5.28
C GLN A 856 -1.98 2.69 4.84
N THR A 857 -0.76 3.09 4.50
CA THR A 857 -0.49 4.30 3.73
C THR A 857 -0.26 3.95 2.28
N GLY A 858 -0.79 2.80 1.85
CA GLY A 858 -0.97 2.38 0.47
C GLY A 858 -1.96 3.29 -0.25
N TRP A 859 -3.15 2.79 -0.56
CA TRP A 859 -4.19 3.63 -1.16
C TRP A 859 -4.72 4.70 -0.21
N THR A 860 -4.70 4.52 1.12
CA THR A 860 -5.18 5.57 2.04
C THR A 860 -4.19 6.73 2.10
N GLY A 861 -2.97 6.54 1.57
CA GLY A 861 -2.03 7.61 1.23
C GLY A 861 -2.62 8.67 0.28
N LEU A 862 -3.71 8.37 -0.45
CA LEU A 862 -4.47 9.35 -1.24
C LEU A 862 -5.00 10.52 -0.39
N ALA A 863 -5.17 10.36 0.93
CA ALA A 863 -5.50 11.45 1.85
C ALA A 863 -4.49 12.62 1.80
N ALA A 864 -3.29 12.40 1.26
CA ALA A 864 -2.30 13.46 1.08
C ALA A 864 -2.61 14.42 -0.09
N VAL A 865 -3.43 13.99 -1.05
CA VAL A 865 -3.63 14.65 -2.37
C VAL A 865 -5.07 14.78 -2.83
N ILE A 866 -6.04 14.13 -2.17
CA ILE A 866 -7.48 14.34 -2.39
C ILE A 866 -7.88 15.78 -2.02
#